data_AF-A0A9D4YX17-F1
#
_entry.id   AF-A0A9D4YX17-F1
#
_cell.length_a   1.000
_cell.length_b   1.000
_cell.length_c   1.000
_cell.angle_alpha   90.00
_cell.angle_beta   90.00
_cell.angle_gamma   90.00
#
_symmetry.space_group_name_H-M   'P 1'
#
loop_
_entity.id
_entity.type
_entity.pdbx_description
1 polymer ?
#
loop_
_entity_poly.entity_id
_entity_poly.type
_entity_poly.pdbx_seq_one_letter_code
_entity_poly.pdbx_strand_id
1 'polypeptide(L)'
;MGNAAMSGRGKHRPVLLLLLVLAASSVLVAKAANCSAELEAAGAAGTGVTTEWIDAATPDTACTAQLCTDDFDTCNVASPPLSTLQLVFSDEFETEGQQLNVAAGNKRWTAEQLHYGATQDIEVYLPEQVTTEGGAAVITIDQVADGGSATALGQLAGGAVANVSSAYKSGFVDSWNKFCFTGGYLESRLQLPGNETVSGFWPALWLMGNLARGGYAETTRGFWPYSYSSCGGADVGAEFGAGGPALQNISACSDPPGFNRTKFGLEPGVGRGAPEIDLLEVMVGSSKRLKPGQAARPAKPGEQVYPHNLVTMQTAPLLPNGTTWTATDAAGKVVPGPGQYLPKDQLPNGMVTDLAWWKGPYTNSSDTPQTRPGSLYQDAVGAYASVNASFFTSFHTFGLHWVPREHVRWYIDGVLVYEVSQEALREQTNSTGYTVHERLIPVEPMAIIFNLAMSESFGYVDLEKLAFPSQYKVDYVRVYQNASAVNLGCSPPDFPTAQYLACNRDKYLLTEEDQSLVQGACMGAASCIQEAEVNFEGGDIPDGNGSALLPQQLATVKQCCQACQALPACGAYVYSTVQQMCYFKAPSGWTKVAAPDPGFGALAGVVYASGQTWPRGTNSSSGDSPAAAPQPASSSVGEAWQPPTNRSPPTASPRATAGSPSAPAPPPVPSSSGASVPGIQASAAALVALAVAMLLW
;
A
#
# COMPACT_ATOMS: atom_id res chain seq x y z
N MET A 1 -81.57 27.44 8.02
CA MET A 1 -81.87 26.26 7.17
C MET A 1 -80.55 25.84 6.55
N GLY A 2 -80.07 24.59 6.59
CA GLY A 2 -80.55 23.37 7.26
C GLY A 2 -79.44 22.30 7.23
N ASN A 3 -79.54 21.24 8.02
CA ASN A 3 -78.47 20.23 8.19
C ASN A 3 -78.33 19.26 7.01
N ALA A 4 -77.12 18.73 6.77
CA ALA A 4 -76.84 17.33 6.43
C ALA A 4 -75.33 17.02 6.55
N ALA A 5 -74.93 15.74 6.58
CA ALA A 5 -73.53 15.30 6.76
C ALA A 5 -73.25 13.93 6.08
N MET A 6 -72.00 13.46 6.24
CA MET A 6 -71.46 12.08 6.04
C MET A 6 -70.64 11.72 4.79
N SER A 7 -69.41 11.27 5.08
CA SER A 7 -68.75 10.03 4.61
C SER A 7 -68.26 9.86 3.16
N GLY A 8 -66.98 9.50 3.01
CA GLY A 8 -66.36 8.95 1.79
C GLY A 8 -64.85 8.71 1.97
N ARG A 9 -64.34 7.52 1.64
CA ARG A 9 -62.89 7.18 1.73
C ARG A 9 -62.22 7.29 0.35
N GLY A 10 -60.94 7.68 0.32
CA GLY A 10 -60.09 7.58 -0.87
C GLY A 10 -58.61 7.89 -0.60
N LYS A 11 -57.81 6.88 -0.19
CA LYS A 11 -56.34 6.99 -0.06
C LYS A 11 -55.63 6.09 -1.07
N HIS A 12 -55.14 6.68 -2.17
CA HIS A 12 -54.23 6.09 -3.16
C HIS A 12 -53.37 7.23 -3.72
N ARG A 13 -52.04 7.17 -3.90
CA ARG A 13 -51.00 6.17 -3.55
C ARG A 13 -49.70 6.95 -3.27
N PRO A 14 -48.79 6.43 -2.44
CA PRO A 14 -47.41 6.31 -2.87
C PRO A 14 -46.87 4.89 -2.58
N VAL A 15 -46.75 4.07 -3.63
CA VAL A 15 -46.31 2.65 -3.52
C VAL A 15 -45.33 2.25 -4.64
N LEU A 16 -45.29 3.02 -5.74
CA LEU A 16 -44.55 2.61 -6.95
C LEU A 16 -43.03 2.72 -6.81
N LEU A 17 -42.52 3.61 -5.96
CA LEU A 17 -41.08 3.84 -5.81
C LEU A 17 -40.38 2.70 -5.04
N LEU A 18 -41.03 2.15 -4.00
CA LEU A 18 -40.43 1.14 -3.12
C LEU A 18 -40.23 -0.22 -3.82
N LEU A 19 -41.13 -0.58 -4.74
CA LEU A 19 -41.05 -1.83 -5.51
C LEU A 19 -39.92 -1.81 -6.56
N LEU A 20 -39.62 -0.65 -7.15
CA LEU A 20 -38.51 -0.51 -8.11
C LEU A 20 -37.14 -0.66 -7.42
N VAL A 21 -36.96 -0.07 -6.24
CA VAL A 21 -35.72 -0.22 -5.46
C VAL A 21 -35.51 -1.69 -5.07
N LEU A 22 -36.55 -2.36 -4.54
CA LEU A 22 -36.46 -3.79 -4.19
C LEU A 22 -36.15 -4.68 -5.40
N ALA A 23 -36.70 -4.37 -6.59
CA ALA A 23 -36.39 -5.09 -7.82
C ALA A 23 -34.94 -4.85 -8.29
N ALA A 24 -34.44 -3.61 -8.25
CA ALA A 24 -33.07 -3.29 -8.62
C ALA A 24 -32.06 -3.99 -7.70
N SER A 25 -32.21 -3.85 -6.37
CA SER A 25 -31.30 -4.50 -5.41
C SER A 25 -31.30 -6.02 -5.50
N SER A 26 -32.44 -6.66 -5.80
CA SER A 26 -32.49 -8.12 -5.96
C SER A 26 -31.92 -8.62 -7.29
N VAL A 27 -31.99 -7.83 -8.37
CA VAL A 27 -31.28 -8.12 -9.63
C VAL A 27 -29.76 -8.02 -9.45
N LEU A 28 -29.29 -6.98 -8.76
CA LEU A 28 -27.86 -6.79 -8.49
C LEU A 28 -27.28 -7.96 -7.67
N VAL A 29 -27.90 -8.29 -6.53
CA VAL A 29 -27.45 -9.42 -5.68
C VAL A 29 -27.44 -10.76 -6.44
N ALA A 30 -28.31 -10.94 -7.44
CA ALA A 30 -28.32 -12.14 -8.27
C ALA A 30 -27.10 -12.27 -9.21
N LYS A 31 -26.51 -11.16 -9.68
CA LYS A 31 -25.34 -11.20 -10.58
C LYS A 31 -24.06 -11.63 -9.85
N ALA A 32 -23.77 -11.04 -8.69
CA ALA A 32 -22.63 -11.45 -7.86
C ALA A 32 -22.71 -12.94 -7.50
N ALA A 33 -23.92 -13.41 -7.16
CA ALA A 33 -24.20 -14.81 -6.92
C ALA A 33 -23.99 -15.70 -8.16
N ASN A 34 -24.23 -15.19 -9.37
CA ASN A 34 -23.91 -15.89 -10.62
C ASN A 34 -22.40 -16.02 -10.82
N CYS A 35 -21.62 -14.94 -10.74
CA CYS A 35 -20.16 -15.03 -10.90
C CYS A 35 -19.50 -15.93 -9.83
N SER A 36 -19.93 -15.86 -8.57
CA SER A 36 -19.43 -16.80 -7.54
C SER A 36 -19.84 -18.25 -7.82
N ALA A 37 -21.03 -18.50 -8.40
CA ALA A 37 -21.45 -19.84 -8.80
C ALA A 37 -20.67 -20.37 -10.01
N GLU A 38 -20.31 -19.51 -10.97
CA GLU A 38 -19.42 -19.87 -12.10
C GLU A 38 -18.01 -20.22 -11.60
N LEU A 39 -17.45 -19.43 -10.69
CA LEU A 39 -16.15 -19.68 -10.05
C LEU A 39 -16.12 -21.02 -9.27
N GLU A 40 -17.12 -21.27 -8.42
CA GLU A 40 -17.26 -22.55 -7.70
C GLU A 40 -17.45 -23.73 -8.68
N ALA A 41 -18.25 -23.57 -9.74
CA ALA A 41 -18.45 -24.58 -10.78
C ALA A 41 -17.20 -24.84 -11.64
N ALA A 42 -16.31 -23.85 -11.79
CA ALA A 42 -15.01 -23.98 -12.43
C ALA A 42 -13.98 -24.74 -11.58
N GLY A 43 -14.35 -25.17 -10.36
CA GLY A 43 -13.52 -26.01 -9.50
C GLY A 43 -12.82 -25.27 -8.35
N ALA A 44 -13.10 -23.98 -8.16
CA ALA A 44 -12.57 -23.19 -7.04
C ALA A 44 -13.26 -23.49 -5.69
N ALA A 45 -13.90 -24.66 -5.55
CA ALA A 45 -14.73 -25.01 -4.42
C ALA A 45 -13.97 -25.00 -3.09
N GLY A 46 -14.31 -24.05 -2.21
CA GLY A 46 -13.63 -23.86 -0.93
C GLY A 46 -12.35 -23.01 -0.96
N THR A 47 -12.08 -22.29 -2.06
CA THR A 47 -10.99 -21.29 -2.15
C THR A 47 -11.21 -20.06 -1.25
N GLY A 48 -12.39 -19.91 -0.66
CA GLY A 48 -12.70 -18.81 0.26
C GLY A 48 -13.16 -17.51 -0.42
N VAL A 49 -13.33 -17.51 -1.74
CA VAL A 49 -13.94 -16.38 -2.46
C VAL A 49 -15.44 -16.35 -2.14
N THR A 50 -15.83 -15.48 -1.22
CA THR A 50 -17.23 -15.22 -0.92
C THR A 50 -17.83 -14.26 -1.96
N THR A 51 -19.16 -14.19 -1.99
CA THR A 51 -19.91 -13.16 -2.75
C THR A 51 -19.71 -11.73 -2.21
N GLU A 52 -18.77 -11.47 -1.29
CA GLU A 52 -18.48 -10.11 -0.79
C GLU A 52 -17.37 -9.41 -1.58
N TRP A 53 -16.46 -10.17 -2.18
CA TRP A 53 -15.39 -9.62 -3.03
C TRP A 53 -15.85 -9.31 -4.45
N ILE A 54 -16.92 -9.96 -4.91
CA ILE A 54 -17.57 -9.63 -6.19
C ILE A 54 -18.66 -8.57 -5.94
N ASP A 55 -18.72 -7.54 -6.79
CA ASP A 55 -19.77 -6.53 -6.70
C ASP A 55 -21.13 -7.07 -7.19
N ALA A 56 -22.20 -6.64 -6.53
CA ALA A 56 -23.58 -6.85 -6.98
C ALA A 56 -23.87 -6.08 -8.28
N ALA A 57 -23.10 -5.03 -8.58
CA ALA A 57 -23.13 -4.35 -9.87
C ALA A 57 -22.66 -5.21 -11.04
N THR A 58 -21.63 -6.05 -10.83
CA THR A 58 -20.83 -6.73 -11.86
C THR A 58 -21.68 -7.42 -12.92
N PRO A 59 -21.52 -7.09 -14.22
CA PRO A 59 -22.30 -7.72 -15.28
C PRO A 59 -21.88 -9.19 -15.48
N ASP A 60 -22.82 -10.06 -15.84
CA ASP A 60 -22.55 -11.50 -16.03
C ASP A 60 -21.47 -11.76 -17.10
N THR A 61 -21.35 -10.85 -18.09
CA THR A 61 -20.29 -10.87 -19.12
C THR A 61 -18.88 -10.63 -18.57
N ALA A 62 -18.73 -10.22 -17.31
CA ALA A 62 -17.46 -9.99 -16.64
C ALA A 62 -17.12 -11.07 -15.59
N CYS A 63 -17.93 -12.12 -15.42
CA CYS A 63 -17.60 -13.24 -14.53
C CYS A 63 -16.34 -14.02 -14.96
N THR A 64 -15.92 -13.90 -16.22
CA THR A 64 -14.66 -14.47 -16.73
C THR A 64 -13.88 -13.47 -17.60
N ALA A 65 -12.57 -13.67 -17.68
CA ALA A 65 -11.69 -13.02 -18.66
C ALA A 65 -11.07 -14.08 -19.58
N GLN A 66 -10.81 -13.72 -20.83
CA GLN A 66 -10.18 -14.60 -21.83
C GLN A 66 -8.80 -14.03 -22.17
N LEU A 67 -7.73 -14.73 -21.80
CA LEU A 67 -6.37 -14.21 -21.87
C LEU A 67 -5.36 -15.31 -22.24
N CYS A 68 -4.31 -14.97 -22.98
CA CYS A 68 -3.21 -15.89 -23.23
C CYS A 68 -2.30 -16.01 -22.01
N THR A 69 -2.23 -17.22 -21.46
CA THR A 69 -1.46 -17.56 -20.24
C THR A 69 -0.18 -18.34 -20.51
N ASP A 70 0.08 -18.72 -21.76
CA ASP A 70 1.29 -19.44 -22.20
C ASP A 70 2.52 -18.50 -22.26
N ASP A 71 3.62 -18.93 -22.88
CA ASP A 71 4.84 -18.13 -23.05
C ASP A 71 4.67 -16.90 -23.98
N PHE A 72 5.65 -15.99 -23.99
CA PHE A 72 5.59 -14.76 -24.78
C PHE A 72 5.41 -15.01 -26.28
N ASP A 73 6.14 -15.96 -26.88
CA ASP A 73 6.09 -16.19 -28.34
C ASP A 73 4.75 -16.84 -28.74
N THR A 74 4.18 -17.69 -27.89
CA THR A 74 2.82 -18.23 -28.05
C THR A 74 1.74 -17.14 -27.94
N CYS A 75 1.93 -16.14 -27.07
CA CYS A 75 0.98 -15.06 -26.85
C CYS A 75 1.13 -13.84 -27.79
N ASN A 76 2.33 -13.60 -28.34
CA ASN A 76 2.65 -12.45 -29.21
C ASN A 76 2.30 -12.72 -30.69
N VAL A 77 1.06 -13.14 -30.95
CA VAL A 77 0.55 -13.43 -32.30
C VAL A 77 -0.83 -12.79 -32.51
N ALA A 78 -1.22 -12.59 -33.77
CA ALA A 78 -2.47 -11.90 -34.14
C ALA A 78 -3.77 -12.64 -33.72
N SER A 79 -3.68 -13.85 -33.17
CA SER A 79 -4.79 -14.64 -32.62
C SER A 79 -4.22 -15.71 -31.67
N PRO A 80 -3.87 -15.35 -30.42
CA PRO A 80 -3.22 -16.27 -29.49
C PRO A 80 -4.23 -17.29 -28.93
N PRO A 81 -3.77 -18.42 -28.37
CA PRO A 81 -4.62 -19.27 -27.55
C PRO A 81 -5.12 -18.48 -26.33
N LEU A 82 -6.38 -18.70 -25.93
CA LEU A 82 -6.99 -18.02 -24.79
C LEU A 82 -7.38 -19.04 -23.72
N SER A 83 -6.92 -18.78 -22.51
CA SER A 83 -7.37 -19.43 -21.28
C SER A 83 -8.49 -18.62 -20.64
N THR A 84 -9.44 -19.31 -20.02
CA THR A 84 -10.48 -18.68 -19.20
C THR A 84 -9.96 -18.48 -17.77
N LEU A 85 -9.89 -17.22 -17.33
CA LEU A 85 -9.68 -16.85 -15.93
C LEU A 85 -11.04 -16.49 -15.30
N GLN A 86 -11.25 -16.85 -14.04
CA GLN A 86 -12.49 -16.60 -13.30
C GLN A 86 -12.37 -15.33 -12.46
N LEU A 87 -13.44 -14.54 -12.36
CA LEU A 87 -13.49 -13.34 -11.54
C LEU A 87 -13.45 -13.71 -10.05
N VAL A 88 -12.51 -13.11 -9.30
CA VAL A 88 -12.33 -13.34 -7.86
C VAL A 88 -12.52 -12.08 -7.01
N PHE A 89 -12.49 -10.88 -7.63
CA PHE A 89 -12.83 -9.61 -6.99
C PHE A 89 -13.34 -8.61 -8.04
N SER A 90 -14.29 -7.76 -7.66
CA SER A 90 -14.72 -6.58 -8.43
C SER A 90 -15.21 -5.44 -7.55
N ASP A 91 -15.01 -4.22 -8.02
CA ASP A 91 -15.80 -3.04 -7.67
C ASP A 91 -16.14 -2.29 -8.95
N GLU A 92 -17.43 -1.97 -9.13
CA GLU A 92 -17.95 -1.27 -10.32
C GLU A 92 -18.47 0.13 -9.93
N PHE A 93 -18.31 0.56 -8.68
CA PHE A 93 -18.56 1.92 -8.20
C PHE A 93 -19.98 2.52 -8.42
N GLU A 94 -20.97 1.70 -8.83
CA GLU A 94 -22.38 2.06 -9.07
C GLU A 94 -23.15 2.58 -7.83
N THR A 95 -22.55 2.55 -6.64
CA THR A 95 -23.14 3.14 -5.43
C THR A 95 -22.79 4.63 -5.37
N GLU A 96 -23.61 5.48 -5.99
CA GLU A 96 -23.45 6.95 -6.03
C GLU A 96 -23.15 7.59 -4.65
N GLY A 97 -22.15 8.48 -4.59
CA GLY A 97 -21.77 9.25 -3.40
C GLY A 97 -21.09 8.46 -2.27
N GLN A 98 -20.63 7.24 -2.53
CA GLN A 98 -20.05 6.32 -1.56
C GLN A 98 -18.79 6.92 -0.92
N GLN A 99 -18.80 6.98 0.40
CA GLN A 99 -17.66 7.44 1.20
C GLN A 99 -16.64 6.31 1.34
N LEU A 100 -15.39 6.59 0.97
CA LEU A 100 -14.28 5.62 1.04
C LEU A 100 -13.32 5.87 2.21
N ASN A 101 -13.52 6.94 2.99
CA ASN A 101 -12.71 7.23 4.19
C ASN A 101 -12.78 6.09 5.23
N VAL A 102 -11.77 6.00 6.09
CA VAL A 102 -11.65 4.91 7.08
C VAL A 102 -12.90 4.77 7.96
N ALA A 103 -13.46 5.89 8.44
CA ALA A 103 -14.65 5.89 9.31
C ALA A 103 -15.95 5.44 8.62
N ALA A 104 -16.01 5.46 7.28
CA ALA A 104 -17.11 4.91 6.51
C ALA A 104 -17.12 3.37 6.47
N GLY A 105 -16.02 2.72 6.90
CA GLY A 105 -15.96 1.26 7.05
C GLY A 105 -16.05 0.47 5.74
N ASN A 106 -15.65 1.07 4.60
CA ASN A 106 -15.65 0.38 3.32
C ASN A 106 -14.71 -0.86 3.36
N LYS A 107 -15.25 -2.02 2.95
CA LYS A 107 -14.57 -3.33 3.00
C LYS A 107 -13.43 -3.50 2.00
N ARG A 108 -13.47 -2.80 0.86
CA ARG A 108 -12.51 -2.96 -0.24
C ARG A 108 -11.48 -1.84 -0.26
N TRP A 109 -11.93 -0.60 -0.04
CA TRP A 109 -11.14 0.61 -0.29
C TRP A 109 -10.97 1.49 0.94
N THR A 110 -9.83 2.16 1.03
CA THR A 110 -9.54 3.31 1.90
C THR A 110 -9.25 4.50 1.00
N ALA A 111 -9.96 5.62 1.14
CA ALA A 111 -9.47 6.91 0.68
C ALA A 111 -8.70 7.58 1.83
N GLU A 112 -7.44 7.91 1.57
CA GLU A 112 -6.47 8.31 2.58
C GLU A 112 -6.45 9.82 2.88
N GLN A 113 -5.96 10.16 4.07
CA GLN A 113 -5.70 11.55 4.50
C GLN A 113 -4.20 11.74 4.80
N LEU A 114 -3.39 11.87 3.74
CA LEU A 114 -1.93 11.91 3.87
C LEU A 114 -1.24 12.92 2.94
N HIS A 115 0.00 13.26 3.28
CA HIS A 115 0.95 13.88 2.34
C HIS A 115 2.02 12.87 1.91
N TYR A 116 2.16 12.64 0.60
CA TYR A 116 3.09 11.65 0.06
C TYR A 116 4.51 12.25 -0.10
N GLY A 117 5.18 12.42 1.03
CA GLY A 117 6.49 13.08 1.09
C GLY A 117 7.63 12.36 0.35
N ALA A 118 7.49 11.07 0.01
CA ALA A 118 8.55 10.28 -0.63
C ALA A 118 8.85 10.73 -2.08
N THR A 119 7.83 11.13 -2.83
CA THR A 119 7.91 11.72 -4.17
C THR A 119 7.83 13.24 -4.12
N GLN A 120 7.75 13.87 -2.94
CA GLN A 120 7.57 15.34 -2.81
C GLN A 120 6.35 15.83 -3.60
N ASP A 121 5.23 15.12 -3.48
CA ASP A 121 3.95 15.50 -4.09
C ASP A 121 3.54 16.92 -3.65
N ILE A 122 2.96 17.69 -4.57
CA ILE A 122 2.69 19.12 -4.36
C ILE A 122 1.38 19.31 -3.58
N GLU A 123 0.38 18.50 -3.87
CA GLU A 123 -0.91 18.40 -3.20
C GLU A 123 -0.89 17.64 -1.87
N VAL A 124 -1.95 17.79 -1.08
CA VAL A 124 -2.31 16.86 0.01
C VAL A 124 -3.42 15.92 -0.45
N TYR A 125 -3.39 14.66 -0.02
CA TYR A 125 -4.45 13.70 -0.30
C TYR A 125 -5.50 13.74 0.81
N LEU A 126 -6.77 13.84 0.41
CA LEU A 126 -7.91 14.03 1.30
C LEU A 126 -9.08 13.13 0.88
N PRO A 127 -9.79 12.47 1.81
CA PRO A 127 -10.85 11.53 1.45
C PRO A 127 -12.04 12.20 0.74
N GLU A 128 -12.32 13.47 1.02
CA GLU A 128 -13.38 14.25 0.34
C GLU A 128 -13.04 14.68 -1.10
N GLN A 129 -11.86 14.32 -1.62
CA GLN A 129 -11.52 14.42 -3.04
C GLN A 129 -11.77 13.12 -3.81
N VAL A 130 -12.29 12.11 -3.12
CA VAL A 130 -12.72 10.83 -3.69
C VAL A 130 -14.23 10.68 -3.51
N THR A 131 -14.93 10.45 -4.61
CA THR A 131 -16.35 10.10 -4.59
C THR A 131 -16.64 9.03 -5.63
N THR A 132 -17.81 8.44 -5.60
CA THR A 132 -18.38 7.70 -6.73
C THR A 132 -19.44 8.58 -7.40
N GLU A 133 -19.34 8.77 -8.71
CA GLU A 133 -20.28 9.59 -9.51
C GLU A 133 -20.51 8.92 -10.86
N GLY A 134 -21.76 8.54 -11.14
CA GLY A 134 -22.18 8.09 -12.47
C GLY A 134 -21.61 6.75 -12.93
N GLY A 135 -21.39 5.80 -12.00
CA GLY A 135 -20.84 4.47 -12.31
C GLY A 135 -19.31 4.41 -12.38
N ALA A 136 -18.63 5.33 -11.69
CA ALA A 136 -17.17 5.35 -11.58
C ALA A 136 -16.72 5.94 -10.23
N ALA A 137 -15.59 5.48 -9.70
CA ALA A 137 -14.85 6.23 -8.71
C ALA A 137 -14.16 7.42 -9.40
N VAL A 138 -14.31 8.60 -8.82
CA VAL A 138 -13.83 9.88 -9.35
C VAL A 138 -12.91 10.52 -8.33
N ILE A 139 -11.62 10.58 -8.68
CA ILE A 139 -10.62 11.35 -7.95
C ILE A 139 -10.55 12.74 -8.58
N THR A 140 -10.86 13.77 -7.78
CA THR A 140 -10.76 15.17 -8.20
C THR A 140 -9.49 15.79 -7.64
N ILE A 141 -8.65 16.36 -8.51
CA ILE A 141 -7.54 17.23 -8.10
C ILE A 141 -7.94 18.70 -8.33
N ASP A 142 -7.70 19.55 -7.33
CA ASP A 142 -8.28 20.89 -7.27
C ASP A 142 -7.36 21.86 -6.52
N GLN A 143 -7.49 23.15 -6.84
CA GLN A 143 -6.76 24.23 -6.19
C GLN A 143 -7.66 24.88 -5.12
N VAL A 144 -7.12 25.09 -3.92
CA VAL A 144 -7.89 25.69 -2.83
C VAL A 144 -8.21 27.15 -3.16
N ALA A 145 -9.51 27.48 -3.11
CA ALA A 145 -10.04 28.78 -3.48
C ALA A 145 -9.44 29.94 -2.65
N ASP A 146 -9.50 31.15 -3.23
CA ASP A 146 -9.03 32.41 -2.64
C ASP A 146 -7.57 32.43 -2.16
N GLY A 147 -6.74 31.49 -2.64
CA GLY A 147 -5.34 31.34 -2.22
C GLY A 147 -5.18 30.68 -0.83
N GLY A 148 -6.19 29.94 -0.37
CA GLY A 148 -6.13 29.16 0.86
C GLY A 148 -5.21 27.92 0.77
N SER A 149 -5.29 27.08 1.80
CA SER A 149 -4.61 25.78 1.82
C SER A 149 -5.47 24.72 2.52
N ALA A 150 -5.27 23.46 2.15
CA ALA A 150 -5.80 22.30 2.84
C ALA A 150 -4.65 21.51 3.47
N THR A 151 -4.93 20.66 4.46
CA THR A 151 -3.91 20.05 5.33
C THR A 151 -4.14 18.55 5.50
N ALA A 152 -3.06 17.76 5.46
CA ALA A 152 -3.06 16.33 5.76
C ALA A 152 -1.78 15.90 6.51
N LEU A 153 -1.75 14.66 7.00
CA LEU A 153 -0.64 14.11 7.79
C LEU A 153 0.49 13.60 6.88
N GLY A 154 1.70 14.14 7.03
CA GLY A 154 2.91 13.61 6.41
C GLY A 154 3.73 12.77 7.40
N GLN A 155 4.02 11.51 7.06
CA GLN A 155 4.95 10.68 7.85
C GLN A 155 6.40 10.89 7.39
N LEU A 156 7.20 11.50 8.26
CA LEU A 156 8.62 11.77 8.02
C LEU A 156 9.50 10.56 8.38
N ALA A 157 10.71 10.52 7.82
CA ALA A 157 11.72 9.52 8.18
C ALA A 157 12.01 9.54 9.70
N GLY A 158 11.97 8.37 10.35
CA GLY A 158 12.00 8.25 11.81
C GLY A 158 10.62 8.21 12.48
N GLY A 159 9.52 8.24 11.72
CA GLY A 159 8.16 8.05 12.22
C GLY A 159 7.56 9.28 12.92
N ALA A 160 8.23 10.43 12.85
CA ALA A 160 7.61 11.70 13.21
C ALA A 160 6.51 12.03 12.19
N VAL A 161 5.34 12.43 12.67
CA VAL A 161 4.22 12.92 11.85
C VAL A 161 4.13 14.43 11.99
N ALA A 162 3.85 15.12 10.90
CA ALA A 162 3.61 16.55 10.87
C ALA A 162 2.41 16.87 9.96
N ASN A 163 1.72 17.97 10.26
CA ASN A 163 0.74 18.52 9.33
C ASN A 163 1.45 19.20 8.16
N VAL A 164 1.08 18.81 6.95
CA VAL A 164 1.55 19.43 5.70
C VAL A 164 0.37 20.16 5.09
N SER A 165 0.54 21.44 4.81
CA SER A 165 -0.48 22.28 4.16
C SER A 165 -0.08 22.61 2.73
N SER A 166 -1.01 22.45 1.80
CA SER A 166 -0.83 22.78 0.38
C SER A 166 -1.98 23.61 -0.19
N ALA A 167 -1.68 24.41 -1.21
CA ALA A 167 -2.67 25.09 -2.04
C ALA A 167 -3.40 24.14 -3.01
N TYR A 168 -3.00 22.87 -3.09
CA TYR A 168 -3.62 21.85 -3.94
C TYR A 168 -4.02 20.63 -3.10
N LYS A 169 -5.08 19.95 -3.53
CA LYS A 169 -5.65 18.77 -2.87
C LYS A 169 -6.06 17.74 -3.93
N SER A 170 -5.96 16.45 -3.60
CA SER A 170 -6.32 15.34 -4.48
C SER A 170 -6.79 14.13 -3.67
N GLY A 171 -7.07 13.01 -4.32
CA GLY A 171 -7.43 11.73 -3.71
C GLY A 171 -6.37 10.64 -3.92
N PHE A 172 -6.19 9.82 -2.89
CA PHE A 172 -5.37 8.62 -2.89
C PHE A 172 -6.25 7.49 -2.34
N VAL A 173 -6.35 6.38 -3.07
CA VAL A 173 -7.22 5.25 -2.72
C VAL A 173 -6.43 3.97 -2.75
N ASP A 174 -6.54 3.14 -1.73
CA ASP A 174 -5.92 1.82 -1.68
C ASP A 174 -6.85 0.73 -1.13
N SER A 175 -6.46 -0.52 -1.31
CA SER A 175 -7.06 -1.69 -0.65
C SER A 175 -6.19 -2.27 0.48
N TRP A 176 -5.28 -1.47 1.04
CA TRP A 176 -4.24 -1.93 1.96
C TRP A 176 -4.82 -2.61 3.20
N ASN A 177 -4.30 -3.80 3.50
CA ASN A 177 -4.77 -4.73 4.52
C ASN A 177 -6.30 -5.04 4.52
N LYS A 178 -7.03 -4.64 3.48
CA LYS A 178 -8.46 -4.92 3.24
C LYS A 178 -8.64 -6.01 2.20
N PHE A 179 -8.22 -5.74 0.97
CA PHE A 179 -8.19 -6.71 -0.12
C PHE A 179 -6.77 -6.76 -0.71
N CYS A 180 -6.22 -7.96 -0.81
CA CYS A 180 -4.93 -8.21 -1.44
C CYS A 180 -4.99 -9.55 -2.17
N PHE A 181 -4.11 -9.75 -3.13
CA PHE A 181 -4.04 -10.98 -3.93
C PHE A 181 -2.61 -11.23 -4.42
N THR A 182 -2.33 -12.45 -4.88
CA THR A 182 -1.01 -12.85 -5.39
C THR A 182 -1.17 -13.55 -6.73
N GLY A 183 -0.84 -12.84 -7.82
CA GLY A 183 -0.93 -13.34 -9.19
C GLY A 183 -2.34 -13.27 -9.78
N GLY A 184 -2.44 -13.46 -11.10
CA GLY A 184 -3.67 -13.35 -11.88
C GLY A 184 -3.67 -12.17 -12.84
N TYR A 185 -4.84 -11.83 -13.37
CA TYR A 185 -5.09 -10.70 -14.26
C TYR A 185 -5.93 -9.65 -13.55
N LEU A 186 -5.32 -8.50 -13.25
CA LEU A 186 -6.01 -7.28 -12.85
C LEU A 186 -6.41 -6.52 -14.11
N GLU A 187 -7.68 -6.12 -14.21
CA GLU A 187 -8.15 -5.19 -15.24
C GLU A 187 -8.86 -4.00 -14.59
N SER A 188 -8.60 -2.80 -15.10
CA SER A 188 -9.34 -1.61 -14.73
C SER A 188 -9.62 -0.75 -15.96
N ARG A 189 -10.74 -0.02 -15.92
CA ARG A 189 -11.18 0.84 -17.02
C ARG A 189 -11.13 2.30 -16.59
N LEU A 190 -10.32 3.09 -17.29
CA LEU A 190 -9.76 4.35 -16.79
C LEU A 190 -9.95 5.50 -17.78
N GLN A 191 -10.30 6.69 -17.28
CA GLN A 191 -10.27 7.96 -18.03
C GLN A 191 -9.32 8.94 -17.31
N LEU A 192 -8.38 9.50 -18.08
CA LEU A 192 -7.30 10.35 -17.60
C LEU A 192 -7.74 11.82 -17.36
N PRO A 193 -7.15 12.50 -16.37
CA PRO A 193 -7.38 13.92 -16.08
C PRO A 193 -6.66 14.85 -17.06
N GLY A 194 -7.24 16.03 -17.31
CA GLY A 194 -6.62 17.07 -18.14
C GLY A 194 -6.76 16.83 -19.64
N ASN A 195 -5.63 16.85 -20.37
CA ASN A 195 -5.58 16.64 -21.82
C ASN A 195 -4.17 16.20 -22.27
N GLU A 196 -4.04 15.77 -23.52
CA GLU A 196 -2.82 15.22 -24.12
C GLU A 196 -1.67 16.23 -24.37
N THR A 197 -1.81 17.50 -23.97
CA THR A 197 -0.86 18.58 -24.29
C THR A 197 -0.27 19.34 -23.08
N VAL A 198 -0.85 19.21 -21.88
CA VAL A 198 -0.40 19.92 -20.67
C VAL A 198 0.23 18.96 -19.65
N SER A 199 1.46 19.23 -19.24
CA SER A 199 2.21 18.43 -18.27
C SER A 199 1.86 18.77 -16.82
N GLY A 200 1.79 17.76 -15.95
CA GLY A 200 1.83 17.94 -14.50
C GLY A 200 0.91 17.03 -13.70
N PHE A 201 -0.27 16.69 -14.24
CA PHE A 201 -1.09 15.62 -13.67
C PHE A 201 -0.41 14.26 -13.90
N TRP A 202 -0.33 13.47 -12.83
CA TRP A 202 0.21 12.12 -12.78
C TRP A 202 -0.85 11.18 -12.19
N PRO A 203 -1.84 10.73 -12.99
CA PRO A 203 -2.74 9.66 -12.59
C PRO A 203 -1.96 8.34 -12.52
N ALA A 204 -2.23 7.55 -11.48
CA ALA A 204 -1.61 6.25 -11.32
C ALA A 204 -2.61 5.14 -10.92
N LEU A 205 -2.26 3.91 -11.28
CA LEU A 205 -2.86 2.68 -10.77
C LEU A 205 -1.76 1.64 -10.67
N TRP A 206 -1.48 1.19 -9.45
CA TRP A 206 -0.28 0.45 -9.11
C TRP A 206 -0.56 -0.51 -7.95
N LEU A 207 0.38 -1.42 -7.70
CA LEU A 207 0.27 -2.47 -6.70
C LEU A 207 1.44 -2.40 -5.73
N MET A 208 1.19 -2.55 -4.43
CA MET A 208 2.24 -2.62 -3.40
C MET A 208 2.06 -3.85 -2.51
N GLY A 209 3.16 -4.55 -2.21
CA GLY A 209 3.14 -5.67 -1.26
C GLY A 209 2.76 -5.24 0.16
N ASN A 210 1.80 -5.95 0.79
CA ASN A 210 1.08 -5.55 2.01
C ASN A 210 1.94 -5.31 3.28
N LEU A 211 3.25 -5.58 3.24
CA LEU A 211 4.20 -5.21 4.31
C LEU A 211 4.59 -3.72 4.30
N ALA A 212 4.11 -2.91 3.35
CA ALA A 212 4.15 -1.46 3.40
C ALA A 212 2.77 -0.85 3.08
N ARG A 213 2.54 0.40 3.51
CA ARG A 213 1.36 1.23 3.22
C ARG A 213 1.84 2.47 2.46
N GLY A 214 1.21 2.79 1.32
CA GLY A 214 1.64 3.90 0.46
C GLY A 214 1.63 5.23 1.20
N GLY A 215 2.72 5.99 1.14
CA GLY A 215 2.88 7.28 1.84
C GLY A 215 3.43 7.17 3.29
N TYR A 216 3.42 5.97 3.89
CA TYR A 216 3.89 5.76 5.27
C TYR A 216 5.38 5.34 5.26
N ALA A 217 6.28 6.32 5.26
CA ALA A 217 7.73 6.14 5.03
C ALA A 217 8.48 5.18 5.98
N GLU A 218 8.04 4.98 7.23
CA GLU A 218 8.62 3.96 8.14
C GLU A 218 8.17 2.52 7.80
N THR A 219 7.14 2.36 6.97
CA THR A 219 6.66 1.06 6.48
C THR A 219 7.38 0.63 5.21
N THR A 220 7.71 1.57 4.31
CA THR A 220 8.44 1.28 3.06
C THR A 220 9.93 1.05 3.30
N ARG A 221 10.56 1.73 4.28
CA ARG A 221 12.01 1.65 4.54
C ARG A 221 12.49 0.23 4.82
N GLY A 222 13.22 -0.37 3.88
CA GLY A 222 13.76 -1.74 3.99
C GLY A 222 12.75 -2.85 3.67
N PHE A 223 11.59 -2.49 3.13
CA PHE A 223 10.62 -3.42 2.53
C PHE A 223 10.41 -3.11 1.06
N TRP A 224 10.20 -1.84 0.72
CA TRP A 224 10.05 -1.37 -0.64
C TRP A 224 11.41 -1.20 -1.33
N PRO A 225 11.55 -1.58 -2.62
CA PRO A 225 10.73 -2.50 -3.40
C PRO A 225 11.40 -3.88 -3.48
N TYR A 226 11.75 -4.47 -2.33
CA TYR A 226 12.43 -5.76 -2.29
C TYR A 226 11.49 -6.88 -2.75
N SER A 227 11.88 -7.60 -3.81
CA SER A 227 11.22 -8.84 -4.26
C SER A 227 12.12 -10.07 -4.06
N TYR A 228 12.98 -10.03 -3.04
CA TYR A 228 14.22 -10.82 -2.97
C TYR A 228 14.20 -11.83 -1.81
N SER A 229 14.68 -13.06 -2.05
CA SER A 229 14.63 -14.16 -1.07
C SER A 229 15.82 -15.13 -1.13
N SER A 230 17.05 -14.59 -1.08
CA SER A 230 18.29 -15.38 -0.94
C SER A 230 19.25 -14.75 0.07
N CYS A 231 20.09 -15.55 0.74
CA CYS A 231 21.09 -15.01 1.67
C CYS A 231 22.40 -14.72 0.92
N GLY A 232 22.92 -13.51 1.08
CA GLY A 232 24.11 -13.02 0.38
C GLY A 232 24.17 -11.49 0.30
N GLY A 233 23.01 -10.82 0.32
CA GLY A 233 22.88 -9.38 0.18
C GLY A 233 23.32 -8.52 1.38
N ALA A 234 24.33 -8.93 2.16
CA ALA A 234 24.88 -8.13 3.25
C ALA A 234 25.59 -6.87 2.73
N ASP A 235 26.22 -6.97 1.55
CA ASP A 235 26.89 -5.87 0.86
C ASP A 235 25.94 -5.12 -0.11
N VAL A 236 24.62 -5.22 0.06
CA VAL A 236 23.65 -4.57 -0.85
C VAL A 236 23.82 -3.05 -0.84
N GLY A 237 24.26 -2.52 -1.98
CA GLY A 237 24.58 -1.12 -2.14
C GLY A 237 25.80 -0.64 -1.35
N ALA A 238 26.68 -1.54 -0.89
CA ALA A 238 27.93 -1.16 -0.21
C ALA A 238 28.83 -0.28 -1.10
N GLU A 239 28.74 -0.41 -2.44
CA GLU A 239 29.41 0.47 -3.40
C GLU A 239 28.90 1.93 -3.39
N PHE A 240 27.73 2.19 -2.79
CA PHE A 240 27.18 3.54 -2.54
C PHE A 240 27.45 4.04 -1.10
N GLY A 241 28.11 3.23 -0.26
CA GLY A 241 28.51 3.57 1.10
C GLY A 241 27.32 3.88 2.03
N ALA A 242 27.57 4.75 3.02
CA ALA A 242 26.59 5.07 4.08
C ALA A 242 25.32 5.82 3.60
N GLY A 243 25.25 6.21 2.32
CA GLY A 243 24.05 6.80 1.70
C GLY A 243 23.20 5.81 0.90
N GLY A 244 23.63 4.55 0.78
CA GLY A 244 22.98 3.52 -0.03
C GLY A 244 21.59 3.07 0.46
N PRO A 245 21.00 2.05 -0.22
CA PRO A 245 19.70 1.51 0.13
C PRO A 245 19.68 0.93 1.56
N ALA A 246 18.55 1.08 2.24
CA ALA A 246 18.34 0.39 3.51
C ALA A 246 18.16 -1.10 3.25
N LEU A 247 19.06 -1.94 3.79
CA LEU A 247 19.00 -3.39 3.66
C LEU A 247 17.60 -3.96 3.98
N GLN A 248 17.23 -5.02 3.27
CA GLN A 248 15.96 -5.73 3.46
C GLN A 248 15.76 -6.13 4.94
N ASN A 249 14.69 -5.62 5.57
CA ASN A 249 14.39 -5.82 6.99
C ASN A 249 14.25 -7.30 7.38
N ILE A 250 13.72 -8.11 6.47
CA ILE A 250 13.54 -9.55 6.62
C ILE A 250 14.10 -10.20 5.35
N SER A 251 15.39 -10.59 5.39
CA SER A 251 16.03 -11.33 4.31
C SER A 251 16.03 -12.84 4.58
N ALA A 252 16.40 -13.64 3.58
CA ALA A 252 16.56 -15.09 3.74
C ALA A 252 17.78 -15.50 4.59
N CYS A 253 18.59 -14.55 5.09
CA CYS A 253 19.63 -14.85 6.06
C CYS A 253 19.06 -15.14 7.46
N SER A 254 19.88 -15.76 8.32
CA SER A 254 19.58 -15.91 9.75
C SER A 254 19.30 -14.57 10.43
N ASP A 255 18.41 -14.56 11.42
CA ASP A 255 18.04 -13.33 12.13
C ASP A 255 19.25 -12.69 12.85
N PRO A 256 19.42 -11.35 12.76
CA PRO A 256 20.47 -10.65 13.50
C PRO A 256 20.19 -10.67 15.01
N PRO A 257 21.21 -10.60 15.87
CA PRO A 257 21.05 -10.67 17.33
C PRO A 257 20.01 -9.68 17.88
N GLY A 258 19.00 -10.21 18.57
CA GLY A 258 17.89 -9.43 19.14
C GLY A 258 16.63 -9.39 18.27
N PHE A 259 16.73 -9.70 16.97
CA PHE A 259 15.58 -9.98 16.11
C PHE A 259 15.16 -11.45 16.26
N ASN A 260 13.87 -11.72 16.07
CA ASN A 260 13.33 -13.08 15.93
C ASN A 260 12.02 -12.99 15.14
N ARG A 261 12.07 -13.33 13.85
CA ARG A 261 10.96 -13.17 12.91
C ARG A 261 9.76 -14.08 13.22
N THR A 262 10.00 -15.23 13.87
CA THR A 262 8.94 -16.22 14.17
C THR A 262 7.89 -15.68 15.13
N LYS A 263 8.22 -14.65 15.93
CA LYS A 263 7.26 -13.90 16.75
C LYS A 263 6.19 -13.18 15.93
N PHE A 264 6.50 -12.83 14.68
CA PHE A 264 5.58 -12.19 13.75
C PHE A 264 4.90 -13.20 12.81
N GLY A 265 5.00 -14.50 13.10
CA GLY A 265 4.50 -15.58 12.24
C GLY A 265 5.27 -15.74 10.93
N LEU A 266 6.51 -15.25 10.84
CA LEU A 266 7.31 -15.26 9.62
C LEU A 266 8.30 -16.43 9.60
N GLU A 267 8.53 -17.01 8.42
CA GLU A 267 9.38 -18.18 8.26
C GLU A 267 10.88 -17.86 8.12
N PRO A 268 11.77 -18.61 8.82
CA PRO A 268 13.21 -18.55 8.60
C PRO A 268 13.60 -18.93 7.17
N GLY A 269 14.61 -18.26 6.60
CA GLY A 269 15.06 -18.55 5.24
C GLY A 269 14.21 -17.95 4.12
N VAL A 270 13.05 -17.36 4.43
CA VAL A 270 12.23 -16.60 3.47
C VAL A 270 12.58 -15.11 3.57
N GLY A 271 12.93 -14.48 2.44
CA GLY A 271 13.02 -13.03 2.33
C GLY A 271 11.64 -12.43 2.05
N ARG A 272 11.34 -11.29 2.68
CA ARG A 272 10.04 -10.62 2.64
C ARG A 272 10.19 -9.14 2.28
N GLY A 273 9.18 -8.57 1.65
CA GLY A 273 9.27 -7.22 1.07
C GLY A 273 7.93 -6.59 0.77
N ALA A 274 7.99 -5.40 0.18
CA ALA A 274 6.87 -4.68 -0.40
C ALA A 274 7.21 -4.32 -1.84
N PRO A 275 7.25 -5.29 -2.77
CA PRO A 275 7.48 -5.02 -4.19
C PRO A 275 6.39 -4.12 -4.77
N GLU A 276 6.66 -3.53 -5.93
CA GLU A 276 5.79 -2.57 -6.60
C GLU A 276 5.64 -2.90 -8.08
N ILE A 277 4.41 -2.86 -8.61
CA ILE A 277 4.11 -3.04 -10.03
C ILE A 277 3.14 -1.95 -10.48
N ASP A 278 3.52 -1.22 -11.52
CA ASP A 278 2.85 -0.03 -12.03
C ASP A 278 2.08 -0.39 -13.30
N LEU A 279 0.74 -0.42 -13.24
CA LEU A 279 -0.13 -0.67 -14.40
C LEU A 279 -0.40 0.64 -15.16
N LEU A 280 -0.58 1.73 -14.43
CA LEU A 280 -0.71 3.07 -14.96
C LEU A 280 0.22 4.03 -14.20
N GLU A 281 1.06 4.75 -14.94
CA GLU A 281 1.65 6.05 -14.57
C GLU A 281 1.67 6.94 -15.82
N VAL A 282 0.72 7.88 -15.98
CA VAL A 282 0.74 8.74 -17.17
C VAL A 282 1.42 10.08 -16.89
N MET A 283 2.28 10.50 -17.82
CA MET A 283 2.70 11.89 -17.96
C MET A 283 2.61 12.38 -19.40
N VAL A 284 2.21 13.65 -19.56
CA VAL A 284 2.15 14.38 -20.82
C VAL A 284 3.50 15.07 -21.08
N GLY A 285 4.42 14.43 -21.81
CA GLY A 285 5.81 14.90 -21.87
C GLY A 285 6.57 14.62 -23.18
N SER A 286 7.80 15.14 -23.27
CA SER A 286 8.66 14.94 -24.45
C SER A 286 9.54 13.68 -24.30
N SER A 287 8.96 12.49 -24.49
CA SER A 287 9.64 11.19 -24.38
C SER A 287 10.97 11.09 -25.15
N LYS A 288 11.10 11.80 -26.27
CA LYS A 288 12.24 11.65 -27.19
C LYS A 288 13.53 12.43 -26.82
N ARG A 289 13.53 13.36 -25.84
CA ARG A 289 14.68 14.27 -25.61
C ARG A 289 14.98 14.73 -24.17
N LEU A 290 14.57 14.00 -23.14
CA LEU A 290 15.06 14.27 -21.78
C LEU A 290 16.55 13.86 -21.63
N LYS A 291 17.41 14.84 -21.35
CA LYS A 291 18.81 14.64 -20.91
C LYS A 291 18.94 15.12 -19.46
N PRO A 292 19.81 14.52 -18.63
CA PRO A 292 19.97 14.92 -17.24
C PRO A 292 20.21 16.42 -17.08
N GLY A 293 19.56 17.04 -16.10
CA GLY A 293 19.71 18.47 -15.81
C GLY A 293 18.98 19.42 -16.77
N GLN A 294 18.18 18.92 -17.73
CA GLN A 294 17.11 19.72 -18.34
C GLN A 294 15.77 19.33 -17.72
N ALA A 295 15.10 20.28 -17.06
CA ALA A 295 13.66 20.19 -16.84
C ALA A 295 12.94 19.99 -18.19
N ALA A 296 11.73 19.41 -18.18
CA ALA A 296 10.98 19.20 -19.40
C ALA A 296 10.64 20.58 -20.01
N ARG A 297 11.33 20.92 -21.10
CA ARG A 297 11.13 22.22 -21.77
C ARG A 297 9.78 22.23 -22.50
N PRO A 298 9.13 23.40 -22.63
CA PRO A 298 8.07 23.58 -23.60
C PRO A 298 8.50 23.08 -24.99
N ALA A 299 7.58 22.41 -25.67
CA ALA A 299 7.83 21.83 -26.97
C ALA A 299 8.29 22.91 -27.97
N LYS A 300 9.38 22.65 -28.68
CA LYS A 300 9.78 23.51 -29.80
C LYS A 300 8.72 23.42 -30.91
N PRO A 301 8.49 24.47 -31.73
CA PRO A 301 7.64 24.36 -32.91
C PRO A 301 8.05 23.17 -33.79
N GLY A 302 7.16 22.18 -33.94
CA GLY A 302 7.43 20.91 -34.65
C GLY A 302 8.01 19.76 -33.81
N GLU A 303 8.23 19.95 -32.50
CA GLU A 303 8.54 18.89 -31.54
C GLU A 303 7.23 18.33 -30.98
N GLN A 304 6.89 17.08 -31.30
CA GLN A 304 5.67 16.45 -30.83
C GLN A 304 5.81 16.04 -29.35
N VAL A 305 4.93 16.58 -28.50
CA VAL A 305 4.62 16.02 -27.16
C VAL A 305 3.70 14.83 -27.37
N TYR A 306 3.88 13.78 -26.58
CA TYR A 306 2.94 12.67 -26.52
C TYR A 306 2.75 12.27 -25.05
N PRO A 307 1.52 12.03 -24.60
CA PRO A 307 1.30 11.38 -23.32
C PRO A 307 1.72 9.91 -23.44
N HIS A 308 2.40 9.41 -22.41
CA HIS A 308 2.80 8.02 -22.33
C HIS A 308 2.35 7.46 -20.99
N ASN A 309 1.78 6.25 -21.02
CA ASN A 309 1.76 5.39 -19.85
C ASN A 309 3.17 4.83 -19.67
N LEU A 310 3.78 5.05 -18.50
CA LEU A 310 4.95 4.33 -18.04
C LEU A 310 4.45 3.10 -17.29
N VAL A 311 4.90 1.92 -17.72
CA VAL A 311 4.63 0.64 -17.06
C VAL A 311 5.93 0.11 -16.50
N THR A 312 5.97 -0.19 -15.20
CA THR A 312 7.20 -0.66 -14.53
C THR A 312 6.92 -1.71 -13.47
N MET A 313 7.98 -2.41 -13.09
CA MET A 313 8.07 -3.10 -11.82
C MET A 313 9.32 -2.56 -11.11
N GLN A 314 9.15 -1.94 -9.94
CA GLN A 314 10.28 -1.54 -9.11
C GLN A 314 10.90 -2.77 -8.44
N THR A 315 12.19 -2.73 -8.17
CA THR A 315 12.89 -3.87 -7.57
C THR A 315 14.12 -3.45 -6.75
N ALA A 316 14.34 -4.14 -5.64
CA ALA A 316 15.60 -4.14 -4.90
C ALA A 316 16.04 -5.59 -4.57
N PRO A 317 17.36 -5.87 -4.49
CA PRO A 317 18.48 -4.95 -4.63
C PRO A 317 18.65 -4.28 -6.00
N LEU A 318 19.32 -3.12 -6.00
CA LEU A 318 19.76 -2.40 -7.20
C LEU A 318 20.65 -3.30 -8.06
N LEU A 319 20.68 -3.09 -9.38
CA LEU A 319 21.69 -3.72 -10.23
C LEU A 319 23.12 -3.27 -9.85
N PRO A 320 24.12 -4.16 -9.86
CA PRO A 320 25.53 -3.82 -9.67
C PRO A 320 26.00 -2.77 -10.69
N ASN A 321 26.84 -1.83 -10.26
CA ASN A 321 27.42 -0.83 -11.15
C ASN A 321 28.11 -1.47 -12.37
N GLY A 322 27.83 -0.96 -13.57
CA GLY A 322 28.31 -1.53 -14.84
C GLY A 322 27.48 -2.69 -15.41
N THR A 323 26.35 -3.05 -14.80
CA THR A 323 25.34 -3.97 -15.36
C THR A 323 24.08 -3.22 -15.80
N THR A 324 23.24 -3.83 -16.65
CA THR A 324 22.09 -3.16 -17.29
C THR A 324 20.87 -4.05 -17.43
N TRP A 325 19.69 -3.41 -17.47
CA TRP A 325 18.45 -4.06 -17.89
C TRP A 325 18.45 -4.41 -19.38
N THR A 326 18.91 -3.50 -20.23
CA THR A 326 18.84 -3.64 -21.70
C THR A 326 20.10 -4.29 -22.29
N ALA A 327 19.95 -4.90 -23.47
CA ALA A 327 21.08 -5.31 -24.31
C ALA A 327 21.40 -4.23 -25.38
N THR A 328 22.48 -4.45 -26.13
CA THR A 328 22.86 -3.64 -27.30
C THR A 328 23.05 -4.57 -28.50
N ASP A 329 22.45 -4.24 -29.63
CA ASP A 329 22.53 -5.04 -30.85
C ASP A 329 23.85 -4.84 -31.63
N ALA A 330 24.04 -5.62 -32.69
CA ALA A 330 25.22 -5.54 -33.55
C ALA A 330 25.36 -4.21 -34.34
N ALA A 331 24.34 -3.35 -34.34
CA ALA A 331 24.39 -2.00 -34.90
C ALA A 331 24.65 -0.91 -33.84
N GLY A 332 24.81 -1.29 -32.56
CA GLY A 332 25.02 -0.36 -31.45
C GLY A 332 23.73 0.28 -30.93
N LYS A 333 22.57 -0.27 -31.27
CA LYS A 333 21.26 0.22 -30.79
C LYS A 333 20.86 -0.52 -29.50
N VAL A 334 20.27 0.22 -28.56
CA VAL A 334 19.68 -0.35 -27.34
C VAL A 334 18.42 -1.15 -27.71
N VAL A 335 18.33 -2.36 -27.15
CA VAL A 335 17.26 -3.35 -27.38
C VAL A 335 16.91 -4.05 -26.06
N PRO A 336 15.75 -4.74 -25.96
CA PRO A 336 15.38 -5.44 -24.72
C PRO A 336 16.49 -6.40 -24.27
N GLY A 337 16.73 -6.48 -22.97
CA GLY A 337 17.64 -7.48 -22.41
C GLY A 337 16.96 -8.85 -22.29
N PRO A 338 17.69 -9.88 -21.84
CA PRO A 338 17.09 -11.18 -21.53
C PRO A 338 15.95 -11.00 -20.51
N GLY A 339 14.85 -11.72 -20.75
CA GLY A 339 13.58 -11.60 -20.03
C GLY A 339 12.76 -10.32 -20.24
N GLN A 340 13.03 -9.47 -21.24
CA GLN A 340 12.18 -8.33 -21.58
C GLN A 340 11.70 -8.41 -23.02
N TYR A 341 10.41 -8.18 -23.25
CA TYR A 341 9.80 -8.34 -24.57
C TYR A 341 8.88 -7.17 -24.93
N LEU A 342 9.04 -6.65 -26.15
CA LEU A 342 8.22 -5.57 -26.71
C LEU A 342 7.53 -6.06 -28.00
N PRO A 343 6.20 -6.29 -28.00
CA PRO A 343 5.43 -6.85 -29.12
C PRO A 343 5.15 -5.81 -30.23
N LYS A 344 6.19 -5.10 -30.69
CA LYS A 344 6.05 -3.88 -31.53
C LYS A 344 5.32 -4.09 -32.85
N ASP A 345 5.34 -5.32 -33.38
CA ASP A 345 4.69 -5.67 -34.65
C ASP A 345 3.18 -5.95 -34.52
N GLN A 346 2.64 -6.09 -33.30
CA GLN A 346 1.22 -6.36 -33.03
C GLN A 346 0.43 -5.12 -32.56
N LEU A 347 1.09 -3.96 -32.39
CA LEU A 347 0.47 -2.75 -31.84
C LEU A 347 -0.49 -2.09 -32.85
N PRO A 348 -1.81 -1.96 -32.56
CA PRO A 348 -2.77 -1.36 -33.47
C PRO A 348 -2.78 0.17 -33.37
N ASN A 349 -3.54 0.81 -34.27
CA ASN A 349 -3.92 2.24 -34.18
C ASN A 349 -2.77 3.25 -34.11
N GLY A 350 -1.53 2.84 -34.44
CA GLY A 350 -0.33 3.68 -34.31
C GLY A 350 0.20 3.80 -32.88
N MET A 351 -0.23 2.93 -31.97
CA MET A 351 0.36 2.79 -30.64
C MET A 351 1.84 2.40 -30.77
N VAL A 352 2.69 3.02 -29.94
CA VAL A 352 4.13 2.77 -29.91
C VAL A 352 4.54 2.40 -28.49
N THR A 353 5.29 1.30 -28.36
CA THR A 353 5.98 0.95 -27.12
C THR A 353 7.49 1.07 -27.27
N ASP A 354 8.18 1.48 -26.23
CA ASP A 354 9.65 1.49 -26.16
C ASP A 354 10.15 1.33 -24.72
N LEU A 355 11.42 0.93 -24.54
CA LEU A 355 11.99 0.70 -23.22
C LEU A 355 12.03 2.01 -22.40
N ALA A 356 11.76 1.92 -21.09
CA ALA A 356 11.81 3.08 -20.20
C ALA A 356 13.25 3.62 -20.12
N TRP A 357 13.45 4.82 -20.66
CA TRP A 357 14.77 5.47 -20.67
C TRP A 357 14.92 6.46 -19.52
N TRP A 358 15.80 6.14 -18.58
CA TRP A 358 16.19 7.05 -17.51
C TRP A 358 17.68 6.87 -17.18
N LYS A 359 18.39 7.99 -16.96
CA LYS A 359 19.83 8.01 -16.62
C LYS A 359 20.00 8.49 -15.18
N GLY A 360 20.30 7.57 -14.26
CA GLY A 360 20.35 7.87 -12.84
C GLY A 360 21.54 8.71 -12.38
N PRO A 361 21.45 9.34 -11.18
CA PRO A 361 22.50 10.22 -10.66
C PRO A 361 23.86 9.55 -10.47
N TYR A 362 23.90 8.22 -10.41
CA TYR A 362 25.08 7.39 -10.14
C TYR A 362 25.73 6.82 -11.40
N THR A 363 25.09 6.99 -12.57
CA THR A 363 25.73 6.69 -13.85
C THR A 363 26.79 7.76 -14.13
N ASN A 364 28.05 7.34 -14.21
CA ASN A 364 29.16 8.29 -14.37
C ASN A 364 29.22 8.84 -15.81
N SER A 365 30.22 9.68 -16.11
CA SER A 365 30.38 10.33 -17.42
C SER A 365 31.15 9.49 -18.44
N SER A 366 31.77 8.39 -17.99
CA SER A 366 32.52 7.42 -18.81
C SER A 366 31.71 6.16 -19.11
N ASP A 367 30.67 5.85 -18.32
CA ASP A 367 29.65 4.89 -18.73
C ASP A 367 29.04 5.35 -20.06
N THR A 368 29.08 4.48 -21.07
CA THR A 368 28.21 4.63 -22.25
C THR A 368 26.77 4.83 -21.80
N PRO A 369 25.93 5.57 -22.55
CA PRO A 369 24.54 5.81 -22.15
C PRO A 369 23.83 4.45 -21.94
N GLN A 370 23.60 4.12 -20.67
CA GLN A 370 23.13 2.81 -20.23
C GLN A 370 21.99 2.99 -19.22
N THR A 371 20.98 2.14 -19.38
CA THR A 371 19.71 2.21 -18.67
C THR A 371 19.78 1.47 -17.35
N ARG A 372 19.93 2.23 -16.28
CA ARG A 372 19.53 1.82 -14.94
C ARG A 372 18.48 2.83 -14.45
N PRO A 373 17.17 2.59 -14.73
CA PRO A 373 16.08 3.32 -14.09
C PRO A 373 16.10 3.04 -12.58
N GLY A 374 15.88 4.07 -11.75
CA GLY A 374 15.81 3.96 -10.29
C GLY A 374 16.99 4.58 -9.50
N SER A 375 16.74 4.97 -8.25
CA SER A 375 17.60 5.86 -7.46
C SER A 375 18.75 5.14 -6.71
N LEU A 376 19.10 5.58 -5.49
CA LEU A 376 19.86 4.78 -4.53
C LEU A 376 19.01 3.71 -3.84
N TYR A 377 17.68 3.84 -3.90
CA TYR A 377 16.76 3.07 -3.07
C TYR A 377 16.07 1.94 -3.83
N GLN A 378 15.87 2.11 -5.14
CA GLN A 378 15.27 1.11 -6.04
C GLN A 378 15.91 1.11 -7.43
N ASP A 379 15.74 0.01 -8.15
CA ASP A 379 15.75 -0.02 -9.62
C ASP A 379 14.32 -0.14 -10.15
N ALA A 380 14.10 0.14 -11.43
CA ALA A 380 12.88 -0.22 -12.14
C ALA A 380 13.20 -0.88 -13.50
N VAL A 381 12.38 -1.85 -13.88
CA VAL A 381 12.36 -2.44 -15.23
C VAL A 381 11.00 -2.15 -15.85
N GLY A 382 10.98 -1.53 -17.04
CA GLY A 382 9.76 -0.88 -17.54
C GLY A 382 9.81 -0.46 -19.01
N ALA A 383 8.65 -0.04 -19.50
CA ALA A 383 8.44 0.47 -20.86
C ALA A 383 7.50 1.68 -20.87
N TYR A 384 7.64 2.54 -21.87
CA TYR A 384 6.61 3.50 -22.24
C TYR A 384 5.66 2.86 -23.25
N ALA A 385 4.35 3.05 -23.07
CA ALA A 385 3.33 2.85 -24.08
C ALA A 385 2.65 4.19 -24.39
N SER A 386 2.52 4.56 -25.67
CA SER A 386 1.85 5.81 -26.05
C SER A 386 0.35 5.76 -25.79
N VAL A 387 -0.19 6.76 -25.08
CA VAL A 387 -1.64 7.04 -25.05
C VAL A 387 -1.94 8.24 -25.96
N ASN A 388 -3.21 8.63 -26.10
CA ASN A 388 -3.62 9.75 -26.96
C ASN A 388 -4.85 10.48 -26.40
N ALA A 389 -5.33 11.53 -27.09
CA ALA A 389 -6.48 12.36 -26.69
C ALA A 389 -7.76 11.57 -26.29
N SER A 390 -7.99 10.38 -26.86
CA SER A 390 -9.14 9.53 -26.50
C SER A 390 -9.12 9.14 -25.01
N PHE A 391 -7.95 8.89 -24.43
CA PHE A 391 -7.77 8.48 -23.04
C PHE A 391 -8.16 9.56 -22.02
N PHE A 392 -8.19 10.84 -22.44
CA PHE A 392 -8.62 11.98 -21.61
C PHE A 392 -10.12 12.28 -21.76
N THR A 393 -10.75 11.76 -22.81
CA THR A 393 -12.14 12.07 -23.20
C THR A 393 -13.06 10.85 -23.19
N SER A 394 -12.53 9.67 -22.89
CA SER A 394 -13.24 8.39 -22.86
C SER A 394 -12.46 7.37 -22.02
N PHE A 395 -13.18 6.36 -21.52
CA PHE A 395 -12.60 5.28 -20.75
C PHE A 395 -11.98 4.18 -21.63
N HIS A 396 -10.71 3.84 -21.35
CA HIS A 396 -9.94 2.76 -21.98
C HIS A 396 -9.62 1.65 -20.97
N THR A 397 -9.36 0.41 -21.40
CA THR A 397 -8.98 -0.67 -20.47
C THR A 397 -7.46 -0.79 -20.32
N PHE A 398 -7.02 -1.04 -19.09
CA PHE A 398 -5.64 -1.30 -18.72
C PHE A 398 -5.61 -2.63 -17.95
N GLY A 399 -4.75 -3.54 -18.40
CA GLY A 399 -4.65 -4.89 -17.83
C GLY A 399 -3.24 -5.24 -17.37
N LEU A 400 -3.13 -5.95 -16.25
CA LEU A 400 -1.89 -6.47 -15.68
C LEU A 400 -2.04 -7.97 -15.40
N HIS A 401 -1.36 -8.83 -16.18
CA HIS A 401 -1.28 -10.25 -15.87
C HIS A 401 0.07 -10.57 -15.26
N TRP A 402 0.12 -11.00 -14.00
CA TRP A 402 1.35 -11.52 -13.41
C TRP A 402 1.20 -12.92 -12.86
N VAL A 403 2.23 -13.73 -13.07
CA VAL A 403 2.37 -15.06 -12.53
C VAL A 403 3.62 -15.06 -11.63
N PRO A 404 3.47 -15.23 -10.31
CA PRO A 404 4.59 -15.16 -9.37
C PRO A 404 5.75 -16.08 -9.77
N ARG A 405 6.98 -15.57 -9.70
CA ARG A 405 8.23 -16.23 -10.19
C ARG A 405 8.30 -16.52 -11.70
N GLU A 406 7.35 -16.09 -12.53
CA GLU A 406 7.33 -16.37 -13.97
C GLU A 406 7.38 -15.08 -14.82
N HIS A 407 6.33 -14.25 -14.81
CA HIS A 407 6.28 -13.01 -15.61
C HIS A 407 5.30 -11.95 -15.09
N VAL A 408 5.47 -10.72 -15.57
CA VAL A 408 4.49 -9.62 -15.57
C VAL A 408 4.24 -9.19 -17.02
N ARG A 409 2.97 -9.05 -17.41
CA ARG A 409 2.51 -8.59 -18.73
C ARG A 409 1.55 -7.41 -18.57
N TRP A 410 1.74 -6.38 -19.37
CA TRP A 410 0.89 -5.20 -19.40
C TRP A 410 0.07 -5.15 -20.69
N TYR A 411 -1.18 -4.70 -20.58
CA TYR A 411 -2.14 -4.61 -21.67
C TYR A 411 -2.81 -3.24 -21.71
N ILE A 412 -3.10 -2.74 -22.91
CA ILE A 412 -3.95 -1.55 -23.14
C ILE A 412 -4.99 -1.91 -24.20
N ASP A 413 -6.27 -1.68 -23.91
CA ASP A 413 -7.41 -2.10 -24.74
C ASP A 413 -7.35 -3.58 -25.18
N GLY A 414 -6.88 -4.45 -24.27
CA GLY A 414 -6.66 -5.89 -24.51
C GLY A 414 -5.39 -6.25 -25.31
N VAL A 415 -4.62 -5.27 -25.78
CA VAL A 415 -3.38 -5.48 -26.54
C VAL A 415 -2.19 -5.59 -25.59
N LEU A 416 -1.40 -6.66 -25.68
CA LEU A 416 -0.13 -6.78 -24.96
C LEU A 416 0.83 -5.65 -25.39
N VAL A 417 1.35 -4.87 -24.44
CA VAL A 417 2.28 -3.76 -24.71
C VAL A 417 3.70 -4.01 -24.23
N TYR A 418 3.88 -4.86 -23.21
CA TYR A 418 5.18 -5.19 -22.62
C TYR A 418 5.11 -6.50 -21.81
N GLU A 419 6.22 -7.24 -21.74
CA GLU A 419 6.44 -8.33 -20.78
C GLU A 419 7.81 -8.20 -20.10
N VAL A 420 7.84 -8.50 -18.80
CA VAL A 420 9.06 -8.78 -18.02
C VAL A 420 8.94 -10.19 -17.44
N SER A 421 9.81 -11.11 -17.83
CA SER A 421 9.91 -12.44 -17.23
C SER A 421 10.95 -12.51 -16.11
N GLN A 422 10.92 -13.60 -15.34
CA GLN A 422 11.87 -13.92 -14.28
C GLN A 422 13.34 -13.86 -14.74
N GLU A 423 13.62 -14.11 -16.03
CA GLU A 423 14.97 -13.97 -16.59
C GLU A 423 15.51 -12.52 -16.51
N ALA A 424 14.66 -11.49 -16.56
CA ALA A 424 15.11 -10.11 -16.40
C ALA A 424 15.70 -9.87 -15.00
N LEU A 425 15.09 -10.50 -13.98
CA LEU A 425 15.43 -10.34 -12.57
C LEU A 425 16.58 -11.25 -12.08
N ARG A 426 17.10 -12.11 -12.96
CA ARG A 426 18.25 -13.02 -12.75
C ARG A 426 19.41 -12.40 -11.98
N GLU A 427 20.23 -13.27 -11.41
CA GLU A 427 21.52 -12.92 -10.81
C GLU A 427 22.43 -12.18 -11.80
N GLN A 428 23.06 -11.09 -11.37
CA GLN A 428 24.05 -10.34 -12.14
C GLN A 428 25.26 -9.98 -11.26
N THR A 429 26.45 -9.99 -11.88
CA THR A 429 27.74 -9.72 -11.23
C THR A 429 28.52 -8.68 -12.03
N ASN A 430 29.10 -7.68 -11.38
CA ASN A 430 29.94 -6.68 -12.05
C ASN A 430 31.44 -7.07 -12.08
N SER A 431 32.24 -6.19 -12.68
CA SER A 431 33.70 -6.39 -12.83
C SER A 431 34.51 -6.37 -11.53
N THR A 432 33.92 -6.02 -10.37
CA THR A 432 34.58 -6.15 -9.06
C THR A 432 34.25 -7.46 -8.34
N GLY A 433 33.32 -8.26 -8.88
CA GLY A 433 32.82 -9.47 -8.24
C GLY A 433 31.66 -9.20 -7.27
N TYR A 434 31.12 -7.98 -7.21
CA TYR A 434 29.88 -7.72 -6.48
C TYR A 434 28.70 -8.32 -7.27
N THR A 435 27.95 -9.18 -6.59
CA THR A 435 26.81 -9.93 -7.14
C THR A 435 25.52 -9.50 -6.48
N VAL A 436 24.49 -9.30 -7.29
CA VAL A 436 23.10 -9.20 -6.86
C VAL A 436 22.41 -10.47 -7.32
N HIS A 437 22.07 -11.32 -6.36
CA HIS A 437 21.37 -12.57 -6.60
C HIS A 437 19.97 -12.33 -7.19
N GLU A 438 19.39 -13.41 -7.71
CA GLU A 438 18.05 -13.40 -8.31
C GLU A 438 17.00 -12.69 -7.43
N ARG A 439 16.26 -11.78 -8.06
CA ARG A 439 15.04 -11.13 -7.52
C ARG A 439 13.84 -11.84 -8.12
N LEU A 440 12.69 -11.85 -7.45
CA LEU A 440 11.51 -12.62 -7.88
C LEU A 440 10.49 -11.71 -8.58
N ILE A 441 9.81 -12.26 -9.59
CA ILE A 441 8.50 -11.73 -10.01
C ILE A 441 7.55 -11.88 -8.80
N PRO A 442 6.85 -10.82 -8.34
CA PRO A 442 6.30 -10.74 -6.98
C PRO A 442 5.46 -11.93 -6.49
N VAL A 443 5.85 -12.42 -5.31
CA VAL A 443 5.25 -13.53 -4.55
C VAL A 443 4.49 -13.09 -3.29
N GLU A 444 4.58 -11.81 -2.93
CA GLU A 444 3.87 -11.23 -1.79
C GLU A 444 2.36 -11.05 -2.08
N PRO A 445 1.48 -10.97 -1.07
CA PRO A 445 0.14 -10.42 -1.24
C PRO A 445 0.23 -8.93 -1.53
N MET A 446 -0.32 -8.49 -2.66
CA MET A 446 -0.28 -7.08 -3.09
C MET A 446 -1.67 -6.44 -2.97
N ALA A 447 -1.70 -5.21 -2.44
CA ALA A 447 -2.87 -4.34 -2.43
C ALA A 447 -2.90 -3.47 -3.69
N ILE A 448 -4.10 -3.05 -4.10
CA ILE A 448 -4.33 -2.14 -5.24
C ILE A 448 -4.30 -0.71 -4.74
N ILE A 449 -3.66 0.19 -5.48
CA ILE A 449 -3.60 1.63 -5.21
C ILE A 449 -3.97 2.40 -6.49
N PHE A 450 -4.76 3.46 -6.36
CA PHE A 450 -4.99 4.44 -7.42
C PHE A 450 -5.10 5.86 -6.84
N ASN A 451 -4.36 6.80 -7.43
CA ASN A 451 -4.26 8.19 -6.99
C ASN A 451 -4.06 9.14 -8.17
N LEU A 452 -4.19 10.45 -7.91
CA LEU A 452 -3.86 11.49 -8.87
C LEU A 452 -2.88 12.49 -8.24
N ALA A 453 -1.60 12.39 -8.65
CA ALA A 453 -0.51 13.19 -8.12
C ALA A 453 -0.15 14.40 -8.99
N MET A 454 0.67 15.30 -8.46
CA MET A 454 1.54 16.22 -9.19
C MET A 454 2.91 16.29 -8.49
N SER A 455 3.97 15.90 -9.19
CA SER A 455 5.32 15.89 -8.62
C SER A 455 6.42 16.17 -9.63
N GLU A 456 7.20 17.23 -9.36
CA GLU A 456 8.46 17.55 -10.06
C GLU A 456 9.56 16.48 -9.86
N SER A 457 9.37 15.49 -8.98
CA SER A 457 10.29 14.35 -8.86
C SER A 457 10.08 13.32 -9.97
N PHE A 458 8.83 13.17 -10.43
CA PHE A 458 8.45 12.35 -11.58
C PHE A 458 8.61 13.14 -12.90
N GLY A 459 8.18 14.41 -12.91
CA GLY A 459 8.40 15.32 -14.04
C GLY A 459 7.63 16.64 -13.96
N TYR A 460 7.79 17.47 -14.99
CA TYR A 460 7.42 18.89 -14.95
C TYR A 460 5.93 19.15 -14.74
N VAL A 461 5.61 20.09 -13.84
CA VAL A 461 4.24 20.50 -13.49
C VAL A 461 3.97 21.92 -14.03
N ASP A 462 3.23 22.01 -15.14
CA ASP A 462 2.91 23.26 -15.83
C ASP A 462 1.72 23.98 -15.17
N LEU A 463 1.92 24.41 -13.92
CA LEU A 463 0.90 25.08 -13.09
C LEU A 463 0.27 26.34 -13.73
N GLU A 464 0.91 26.94 -14.76
CA GLU A 464 0.34 28.05 -15.54
C GLU A 464 -0.72 27.60 -16.57
N LYS A 465 -0.79 26.30 -16.90
CA LYS A 465 -1.67 25.74 -17.96
C LYS A 465 -2.57 24.61 -17.47
N LEU A 466 -2.30 24.02 -16.30
CA LEU A 466 -3.19 23.05 -15.68
C LEU A 466 -4.54 23.71 -15.35
N ALA A 467 -5.63 23.02 -15.70
CA ALA A 467 -6.98 23.46 -15.38
C ALA A 467 -7.45 22.72 -14.12
N PHE A 468 -7.89 23.47 -13.11
CA PHE A 468 -8.46 22.96 -11.87
C PHE A 468 -9.94 23.37 -11.75
N PRO A 469 -10.84 22.52 -11.20
CA PRO A 469 -10.59 21.12 -10.86
C PRO A 469 -10.43 20.23 -12.10
N SER A 470 -9.79 19.07 -11.92
CA SER A 470 -9.61 18.03 -12.95
C SER A 470 -9.91 16.66 -12.36
N GLN A 471 -10.36 15.69 -13.17
CA GLN A 471 -10.88 14.40 -12.69
C GLN A 471 -10.19 13.21 -13.36
N TYR A 472 -9.65 12.30 -12.55
CA TYR A 472 -9.24 10.94 -12.93
C TYR A 472 -10.37 9.99 -12.54
N LYS A 473 -10.79 9.10 -13.45
CA LYS A 473 -11.96 8.24 -13.25
C LYS A 473 -11.64 6.77 -13.46
N VAL A 474 -12.21 5.95 -12.58
CA VAL A 474 -12.11 4.48 -12.56
C VAL A 474 -13.52 3.89 -12.66
N ASP A 475 -13.87 3.38 -13.83
CA ASP A 475 -15.17 2.79 -14.18
C ASP A 475 -15.36 1.43 -13.50
N TYR A 476 -14.30 0.61 -13.43
CA TYR A 476 -14.25 -0.59 -12.60
C TYR A 476 -12.82 -0.97 -12.22
N VAL A 477 -12.70 -1.80 -11.18
CA VAL A 477 -11.51 -2.61 -10.89
C VAL A 477 -11.94 -4.06 -10.76
N ARG A 478 -11.35 -4.97 -11.53
CA ARG A 478 -11.65 -6.41 -11.53
C ARG A 478 -10.37 -7.23 -11.43
N VAL A 479 -10.40 -8.32 -10.68
CA VAL A 479 -9.29 -9.28 -10.59
C VAL A 479 -9.78 -10.67 -10.96
N TYR A 480 -9.02 -11.33 -11.82
CA TYR A 480 -9.26 -12.66 -12.35
C TYR A 480 -8.10 -13.60 -12.00
N GLN A 481 -8.41 -14.84 -11.61
CA GLN A 481 -7.40 -15.88 -11.34
C GLN A 481 -7.82 -17.20 -12.00
N ASN A 482 -6.88 -18.14 -12.13
CA ASN A 482 -7.22 -19.51 -12.52
C ASN A 482 -7.96 -20.18 -11.35
N ALA A 483 -9.11 -20.80 -11.61
CA ALA A 483 -9.97 -21.44 -10.61
C ALA A 483 -9.22 -22.45 -9.72
N SER A 484 -8.21 -23.14 -10.26
CA SER A 484 -7.41 -24.12 -9.50
C SER A 484 -6.22 -23.51 -8.73
N ALA A 485 -6.03 -22.19 -8.79
CA ALA A 485 -4.87 -21.48 -8.23
C ALA A 485 -5.25 -20.11 -7.66
N VAL A 486 -6.47 -19.98 -7.14
CA VAL A 486 -6.95 -18.76 -6.47
C VAL A 486 -6.11 -18.49 -5.22
N ASN A 487 -5.59 -17.26 -5.09
CA ASN A 487 -4.79 -16.80 -3.96
C ASN A 487 -5.17 -15.37 -3.61
N LEU A 488 -6.05 -15.24 -2.60
CA LEU A 488 -6.57 -13.99 -2.06
C LEU A 488 -6.20 -13.84 -0.58
N GLY A 489 -6.21 -12.59 -0.12
CA GLY A 489 -6.05 -12.22 1.28
C GLY A 489 -4.73 -11.53 1.55
N CYS A 490 -4.74 -10.59 2.49
CA CYS A 490 -3.60 -9.75 2.82
C CYS A 490 -2.50 -10.43 3.66
N SER A 491 -2.74 -11.66 4.12
CA SER A 491 -1.81 -12.44 4.95
C SER A 491 -1.99 -13.96 4.71
N PRO A 492 -1.72 -14.47 3.48
CA PRO A 492 -1.86 -15.88 3.15
C PRO A 492 -0.84 -16.75 3.92
N PRO A 493 -1.06 -18.07 4.06
CA PRO A 493 -0.25 -18.93 4.93
C PRO A 493 1.26 -18.93 4.64
N ASP A 494 1.66 -18.84 3.38
CA ASP A 494 3.07 -18.88 2.96
C ASP A 494 3.75 -17.49 3.01
N PHE A 495 2.96 -16.41 2.94
CA PHE A 495 3.42 -15.01 2.99
C PHE A 495 2.66 -14.17 4.03
N PRO A 496 2.58 -14.60 5.31
CA PRO A 496 1.77 -13.93 6.31
C PRO A 496 2.30 -12.53 6.65
N THR A 497 1.40 -11.58 6.90
CA THR A 497 1.73 -10.21 7.30
C THR A 497 1.04 -9.79 8.59
N ALA A 498 -0.12 -10.36 8.92
CA ALA A 498 -1.03 -9.80 9.92
C ALA A 498 -0.39 -9.65 11.30
N GLN A 499 0.45 -10.60 11.71
CA GLN A 499 1.20 -10.51 12.97
C GLN A 499 2.41 -9.57 12.89
N TYR A 500 3.02 -9.34 11.73
CA TYR A 500 3.99 -8.26 11.58
C TYR A 500 3.33 -6.90 11.72
N LEU A 501 2.20 -6.67 11.03
CA LEU A 501 1.43 -5.42 11.10
C LEU A 501 0.92 -5.16 12.53
N ALA A 502 0.28 -6.15 13.16
CA ALA A 502 -0.24 -6.04 14.52
C ALA A 502 0.85 -5.81 15.59
N CYS A 503 2.11 -6.20 15.33
CA CYS A 503 3.24 -5.93 16.21
C CYS A 503 4.01 -4.61 15.92
N ASN A 504 3.71 -3.92 14.81
CA ASN A 504 4.43 -2.71 14.38
C ASN A 504 3.47 -1.54 14.06
N ARG A 505 2.26 -1.53 14.66
CA ARG A 505 1.15 -0.62 14.32
C ARG A 505 1.53 0.86 14.36
N ASP A 506 2.45 1.24 15.25
CA ASP A 506 3.05 2.58 15.36
C ASP A 506 3.64 3.14 14.06
N LYS A 507 4.02 2.28 13.10
CA LYS A 507 4.50 2.71 11.77
C LYS A 507 3.39 2.89 10.75
N TYR A 508 2.32 2.09 10.85
CA TYR A 508 1.30 1.98 9.81
C TYR A 508 0.07 2.85 10.09
N LEU A 509 -0.21 3.15 11.35
CA LEU A 509 -1.49 3.67 11.82
C LEU A 509 -1.24 4.96 12.61
N LEU A 510 -1.78 6.08 12.14
CA LEU A 510 -1.47 7.41 12.65
C LEU A 510 -2.65 8.11 13.34
N THR A 511 -3.89 7.70 13.08
CA THR A 511 -5.11 8.29 13.68
C THR A 511 -5.87 7.29 14.57
N GLU A 512 -6.98 7.70 15.19
CA GLU A 512 -7.85 6.78 15.94
C GLU A 512 -8.65 5.90 14.96
N GLU A 513 -9.06 6.47 13.83
CA GLU A 513 -9.81 5.82 12.75
C GLU A 513 -8.98 4.71 12.10
N ASP A 514 -7.70 5.00 11.81
CA ASP A 514 -6.70 4.07 11.27
C ASP A 514 -6.62 2.75 12.05
N GLN A 515 -6.93 2.76 13.35
CA GLN A 515 -6.82 1.57 14.19
C GLN A 515 -7.74 0.43 13.77
N SER A 516 -8.78 0.72 12.98
CA SER A 516 -9.68 -0.26 12.37
C SER A 516 -9.06 -1.08 11.22
N LEU A 517 -8.02 -0.55 10.55
CA LEU A 517 -7.43 -1.14 9.33
C LEU A 517 -6.57 -2.39 9.61
N VAL A 518 -5.88 -2.42 10.76
CA VAL A 518 -5.19 -3.63 11.24
C VAL A 518 -6.02 -4.24 12.35
N GLN A 519 -6.53 -5.44 12.12
CA GLN A 519 -7.34 -6.16 13.10
C GLN A 519 -6.49 -7.17 13.89
N GLY A 520 -6.83 -7.31 15.18
CA GLY A 520 -6.12 -8.20 16.10
C GLY A 520 -4.90 -7.55 16.79
N ALA A 521 -4.45 -8.24 17.84
CA ALA A 521 -3.29 -7.84 18.63
C ALA A 521 -2.04 -8.64 18.21
N CYS A 522 -0.87 -8.04 18.47
CA CYS A 522 0.40 -8.75 18.46
C CYS A 522 0.36 -9.98 19.39
N MET A 523 0.89 -11.11 18.93
CA MET A 523 1.03 -12.34 19.69
C MET A 523 2.51 -12.59 20.01
N GLY A 524 2.82 -13.04 21.23
CA GLY A 524 4.19 -13.39 21.63
C GLY A 524 5.16 -12.20 21.82
N ALA A 525 4.70 -10.97 21.58
CA ALA A 525 5.42 -9.73 21.86
C ALA A 525 4.45 -8.62 22.34
N ALA A 526 5.02 -7.47 22.71
CA ALA A 526 4.27 -6.24 22.94
C ALA A 526 4.22 -5.43 21.63
N SER A 527 3.20 -4.58 21.48
CA SER A 527 3.05 -3.66 20.33
C SER A 527 2.82 -2.24 20.83
N CYS A 528 3.05 -1.27 19.96
CA CYS A 528 2.68 0.13 20.18
C CYS A 528 1.61 0.53 19.17
N ILE A 529 0.69 1.40 19.58
CA ILE A 529 -0.15 2.21 18.69
C ILE A 529 0.30 3.67 18.83
N GLN A 530 0.26 4.41 17.73
CA GLN A 530 0.52 5.85 17.68
C GLN A 530 -0.75 6.59 17.28
N GLU A 531 -0.95 7.78 17.85
CA GLU A 531 -2.08 8.68 17.57
C GLU A 531 -1.54 10.11 17.38
N ALA A 532 -1.75 10.69 16.21
CA ALA A 532 -1.40 12.05 15.85
C ALA A 532 -2.40 13.07 16.41
N GLU A 533 -2.00 14.34 16.44
CA GLU A 533 -2.81 15.48 16.91
C GLU A 533 -3.37 15.35 18.34
N VAL A 534 -2.72 14.56 19.19
CA VAL A 534 -3.26 14.10 20.47
C VAL A 534 -2.23 14.20 21.59
N ASN A 535 -2.70 14.58 22.77
CA ASN A 535 -1.96 14.47 24.03
C ASN A 535 -2.64 13.49 25.01
N PHE A 536 -1.83 12.86 25.84
CA PHE A 536 -2.30 12.24 27.09
C PHE A 536 -1.94 13.16 28.26
N GLU A 537 -2.95 13.81 28.83
CA GLU A 537 -2.80 14.67 30.02
C GLU A 537 -3.03 13.87 31.31
N GLY A 538 -2.28 14.22 32.38
CA GLY A 538 -2.25 13.45 33.62
C GLY A 538 -1.55 12.11 33.47
N GLY A 539 -1.75 11.21 34.45
CA GLY A 539 -1.24 9.84 34.42
C GLY A 539 0.27 9.69 34.32
N ASP A 540 1.07 10.66 34.77
CA ASP A 540 2.53 10.59 34.68
C ASP A 540 3.14 9.50 35.58
N ILE A 541 4.17 8.81 35.10
CA ILE A 541 4.91 7.82 35.92
C ILE A 541 5.70 8.57 37.01
N PRO A 542 5.64 8.19 38.29
CA PRO A 542 6.45 8.85 39.31
C PRO A 542 7.93 8.40 39.28
N ASP A 543 8.84 9.33 39.58
CA ASP A 543 10.30 9.13 39.67
C ASP A 543 10.77 8.36 40.91
N GLY A 544 9.85 7.95 41.79
CA GLY A 544 10.10 7.38 43.11
C GLY A 544 10.06 8.38 44.26
N ASN A 545 10.23 9.68 44.00
CA ASN A 545 10.07 10.76 44.98
C ASN A 545 8.67 11.40 44.92
N GLY A 546 7.80 10.94 44.02
CA GLY A 546 6.48 11.50 43.78
C GLY A 546 6.46 12.68 42.80
N SER A 547 7.60 12.98 42.16
CA SER A 547 7.64 13.87 40.98
C SER A 547 7.42 13.05 39.72
N ALA A 548 7.04 13.68 38.61
CA ALA A 548 6.97 12.98 37.32
C ALA A 548 8.37 12.51 36.88
N LEU A 549 8.43 11.31 36.31
CA LEU A 549 9.63 10.75 35.68
C LEU A 549 10.10 11.69 34.58
N LEU A 550 11.37 12.09 34.65
CA LEU A 550 11.94 13.05 33.69
C LEU A 550 11.78 12.53 32.25
N PRO A 551 11.27 13.36 31.33
CA PRO A 551 11.13 12.95 29.93
C PRO A 551 12.50 12.66 29.33
N GLN A 552 12.57 11.66 28.45
CA GLN A 552 13.83 11.26 27.81
C GLN A 552 13.97 11.93 26.45
N GLN A 553 15.16 12.48 26.18
CA GLN A 553 15.51 12.99 24.87
C GLN A 553 15.78 11.81 23.92
N LEU A 554 14.89 11.60 22.97
CA LEU A 554 14.93 10.50 22.00
C LEU A 554 14.49 11.03 20.63
N ALA A 555 15.19 10.63 19.58
CA ALA A 555 15.10 11.28 18.27
C ALA A 555 13.87 10.87 17.43
N THR A 556 13.08 9.89 17.87
CA THR A 556 11.99 9.29 17.08
C THR A 556 10.86 8.76 17.96
N VAL A 557 9.62 8.71 17.42
CA VAL A 557 8.46 8.13 18.12
C VAL A 557 8.67 6.63 18.40
N LYS A 558 9.29 5.93 17.44
CA LYS A 558 9.76 4.54 17.54
C LYS A 558 10.65 4.30 18.77
N GLN A 559 11.53 5.24 19.11
CA GLN A 559 12.33 5.18 20.34
C GLN A 559 11.49 5.44 21.59
N CYS A 560 10.47 6.33 21.56
CA CYS A 560 9.51 6.45 22.67
C CYS A 560 8.76 5.14 22.92
N CYS A 561 8.24 4.52 21.86
CA CYS A 561 7.59 3.22 21.89
C CYS A 561 8.51 2.16 22.54
N GLN A 562 9.75 2.02 22.06
CA GLN A 562 10.71 1.05 22.59
C GLN A 562 11.09 1.32 24.05
N ALA A 563 11.28 2.59 24.44
CA ALA A 563 11.56 2.97 25.82
C ALA A 563 10.38 2.70 26.76
N CYS A 564 9.15 2.98 26.31
CA CYS A 564 7.93 2.64 27.06
C CYS A 564 7.73 1.11 27.16
N GLN A 565 8.01 0.36 26.09
CA GLN A 565 8.01 -1.10 26.12
C GLN A 565 9.02 -1.64 27.15
N ALA A 566 10.21 -1.05 27.26
CA ALA A 566 11.24 -1.44 28.23
C ALA A 566 10.95 -1.01 29.68
N LEU A 567 10.11 0.00 29.90
CA LEU A 567 9.76 0.52 31.22
C LEU A 567 8.49 -0.16 31.77
N PRO A 568 8.57 -1.01 32.82
CA PRO A 568 7.41 -1.81 33.26
C PRO A 568 6.20 -1.00 33.75
N ALA A 569 6.46 0.20 34.26
CA ALA A 569 5.43 1.15 34.71
C ALA A 569 4.85 2.02 33.58
N CYS A 570 5.29 1.84 32.33
CA CYS A 570 4.79 2.60 31.18
C CYS A 570 3.72 1.81 30.41
N GLY A 571 2.56 2.43 30.23
CA GLY A 571 1.47 1.95 29.37
C GLY A 571 1.13 2.90 28.23
N ALA A 572 1.51 4.18 28.33
CA ALA A 572 1.35 5.17 27.26
C ALA A 572 2.52 6.18 27.25
N TYR A 573 2.65 6.96 26.18
CA TYR A 573 3.65 8.01 26.04
C TYR A 573 3.10 9.19 25.22
N VAL A 574 3.76 10.33 25.34
CA VAL A 574 3.60 11.50 24.47
C VAL A 574 4.97 11.90 23.93
N TYR A 575 5.06 12.21 22.64
CA TYR A 575 6.27 12.69 21.98
C TYR A 575 6.10 14.15 21.54
N SER A 576 7.02 15.01 21.98
CA SER A 576 7.20 16.33 21.40
C SER A 576 8.16 16.24 20.21
N THR A 577 7.63 16.43 19.00
CA THR A 577 8.40 16.54 17.75
C THR A 577 9.39 17.71 17.81
N VAL A 578 8.97 18.86 18.35
CA VAL A 578 9.77 20.09 18.49
C VAL A 578 10.96 19.91 19.45
N GLN A 579 10.75 19.24 20.60
CA GLN A 579 11.80 19.10 21.62
C GLN A 579 12.60 17.79 21.50
N GLN A 580 12.11 16.83 20.70
CA GLN A 580 12.57 15.45 20.65
C GLN A 580 12.56 14.77 22.03
N MET A 581 11.46 14.95 22.76
CA MET A 581 11.27 14.48 24.14
C MET A 581 10.09 13.51 24.25
N CYS A 582 10.31 12.34 24.85
CA CYS A 582 9.26 11.39 25.22
C CYS A 582 8.88 11.56 26.70
N TYR A 583 7.59 11.79 26.96
CA TYR A 583 6.98 11.85 28.28
C TYR A 583 6.26 10.53 28.53
N PHE A 584 6.66 9.77 29.54
CA PHE A 584 6.12 8.43 29.80
C PHE A 584 4.98 8.46 30.81
N LYS A 585 3.89 7.77 30.47
CA LYS A 585 2.65 7.72 31.24
C LYS A 585 2.43 6.34 31.84
N ALA A 586 1.95 6.36 33.08
CA ALA A 586 1.43 5.22 33.79
C ALA A 586 0.30 4.54 32.98
N PRO A 587 -0.07 3.30 33.30
CA PRO A 587 -1.07 2.57 32.54
C PRO A 587 -2.45 3.24 32.44
N SER A 588 -2.81 4.05 33.43
CA SER A 588 -4.12 4.69 33.55
C SER A 588 -4.01 5.98 34.37
N GLY A 589 -5.12 6.72 34.49
CA GLY A 589 -5.14 8.03 35.18
C GLY A 589 -4.71 9.20 34.29
N TRP A 590 -4.52 8.94 32.98
CA TRP A 590 -4.41 9.96 31.93
C TRP A 590 -5.73 10.10 31.17
N THR A 591 -5.87 11.21 30.45
CA THR A 591 -7.00 11.52 29.56
C THR A 591 -6.51 11.92 28.18
N LYS A 592 -7.18 11.45 27.13
CA LYS A 592 -6.95 11.86 25.74
C LYS A 592 -7.52 13.26 25.52
N VAL A 593 -6.70 14.18 25.03
CA VAL A 593 -7.11 15.54 24.61
C VAL A 593 -6.50 15.87 23.25
N ALA A 594 -7.11 16.80 22.52
CA ALA A 594 -6.52 17.32 21.28
C ALA A 594 -5.20 18.05 21.58
N ALA A 595 -4.21 17.94 20.69
CA ALA A 595 -2.96 18.68 20.80
C ALA A 595 -3.22 20.19 20.64
N PRO A 596 -2.68 21.07 21.52
CA PRO A 596 -2.99 22.50 21.53
C PRO A 596 -2.27 23.30 20.43
N ASP A 597 -1.43 22.65 19.61
CA ASP A 597 -0.72 23.26 18.47
C ASP A 597 -0.81 22.32 17.26
N PRO A 598 -1.66 22.63 16.25
CA PRO A 598 -1.75 21.84 15.02
C PRO A 598 -0.59 22.10 14.04
N GLY A 599 0.27 23.09 14.28
CA GLY A 599 1.46 23.34 13.47
C GLY A 599 2.56 22.30 13.69
N PHE A 600 2.72 21.84 14.94
CA PHE A 600 3.61 20.74 15.31
C PHE A 600 2.97 19.86 16.39
N GLY A 601 1.89 19.17 16.00
CA GLY A 601 1.10 18.31 16.88
C GLY A 601 1.97 17.36 17.71
N ALA A 602 1.66 17.30 19.01
CA ALA A 602 2.17 16.24 19.87
C ALA A 602 1.63 14.88 19.38
N LEU A 603 2.46 13.85 19.49
CA LEU A 603 2.13 12.50 19.03
C LEU A 603 2.03 11.60 20.25
N ALA A 604 0.84 11.08 20.51
CA ALA A 604 0.57 10.16 21.60
C ALA A 604 0.77 8.70 21.17
N GLY A 605 0.86 7.78 22.13
CA GLY A 605 0.84 6.36 21.82
C GLY A 605 0.73 5.46 23.05
N VAL A 606 0.19 4.26 22.86
CA VAL A 606 -0.12 3.28 23.90
C VAL A 606 0.55 1.93 23.61
N VAL A 607 0.99 1.23 24.66
CA VAL A 607 1.69 -0.06 24.57
C VAL A 607 0.77 -1.19 24.99
N TYR A 608 0.52 -2.14 24.09
CA TYR A 608 -0.29 -3.33 24.36
C TYR A 608 0.59 -4.53 24.69
N ALA A 609 0.15 -5.37 25.62
CA ALA A 609 0.72 -6.70 25.83
C ALA A 609 0.06 -7.73 24.88
N SER A 610 0.72 -8.87 24.68
CA SER A 610 0.27 -9.93 23.77
C SER A 610 -1.20 -10.30 23.99
N GLY A 611 -2.02 -10.22 22.94
CA GLY A 611 -3.44 -10.57 22.98
C GLY A 611 -4.34 -9.64 23.80
N GLN A 612 -3.86 -8.46 24.23
CA GLN A 612 -4.70 -7.49 24.97
C GLN A 612 -5.41 -6.51 24.03
N THR A 613 -6.64 -6.15 24.37
CA THR A 613 -7.41 -5.05 23.75
C THR A 613 -7.24 -3.72 24.49
N TRP A 614 -6.47 -3.69 25.58
CA TRP A 614 -6.24 -2.49 26.40
C TRP A 614 -4.74 -2.25 26.66
N PRO A 615 -4.32 -0.98 26.87
CA PRO A 615 -2.94 -0.64 27.20
C PRO A 615 -2.41 -1.38 28.44
N ARG A 616 -1.11 -1.65 28.45
CA ARG A 616 -0.42 -2.42 29.49
C ARG A 616 -0.69 -1.84 30.88
N GLY A 617 -1.50 -2.54 31.67
CA GLY A 617 -1.73 -2.26 33.09
C GLY A 617 -2.97 -1.42 33.42
N THR A 618 -3.82 -1.09 32.43
CA THR A 618 -5.17 -0.59 32.74
C THR A 618 -5.92 -1.66 33.53
N ASN A 619 -6.31 -1.37 34.78
CA ASN A 619 -7.03 -2.34 35.61
C ASN A 619 -8.40 -2.67 34.99
N SER A 620 -8.54 -3.88 34.46
CA SER A 620 -9.78 -4.41 33.86
C SER A 620 -10.84 -4.81 34.90
N SER A 621 -10.91 -4.10 36.03
CA SER A 621 -11.76 -4.45 37.18
C SER A 621 -13.13 -3.73 37.20
N SER A 622 -13.43 -2.96 36.16
CA SER A 622 -14.73 -2.37 35.86
C SER A 622 -15.06 -2.63 34.39
N GLY A 623 -16.28 -3.11 34.11
CA GLY A 623 -16.69 -3.59 32.78
C GLY A 623 -16.98 -2.49 31.75
N ASP A 624 -16.59 -1.25 32.03
CA ASP A 624 -16.76 -0.11 31.14
C ASP A 624 -15.58 -0.04 30.17
N SER A 625 -15.85 -0.07 28.87
CA SER A 625 -14.91 0.51 27.91
C SER A 625 -14.81 2.01 28.18
N PRO A 626 -13.61 2.64 28.08
CA PRO A 626 -13.52 4.09 28.01
C PRO A 626 -14.51 4.60 26.96
N ALA A 627 -15.46 5.43 27.41
CA ALA A 627 -16.51 5.94 26.54
C ALA A 627 -15.90 6.76 25.41
N ALA A 628 -16.40 6.57 24.18
CA ALA A 628 -15.97 7.35 23.02
C ALA A 628 -16.01 8.85 23.35
N ALA A 629 -14.92 9.56 23.05
CA ALA A 629 -14.74 10.93 23.50
C ALA A 629 -15.85 11.84 22.93
N PRO A 630 -16.57 12.61 23.77
CA PRO A 630 -17.64 13.48 23.28
C PRO A 630 -17.05 14.63 22.46
N GLN A 631 -17.54 14.77 21.22
CA GLN A 631 -17.23 15.86 20.30
C GLN A 631 -17.38 17.24 20.99
N PRO A 632 -16.33 18.08 21.06
CA PRO A 632 -16.38 19.34 21.78
C PRO A 632 -17.14 20.42 20.99
N ALA A 633 -18.37 20.70 21.40
CA ALA A 633 -19.11 21.88 20.94
C ALA A 633 -18.55 23.18 21.54
N SER A 634 -18.73 24.29 20.83
CA SER A 634 -18.09 25.60 21.11
C SER A 634 -18.63 26.36 22.33
N SER A 635 -17.75 26.93 23.16
CA SER A 635 -17.98 28.26 23.81
C SER A 635 -16.73 28.90 24.43
N SER A 636 -16.24 29.97 23.80
CA SER A 636 -15.72 31.26 24.32
C SER A 636 -15.34 31.50 25.80
N VAL A 637 -14.37 32.43 25.99
CA VAL A 637 -13.96 33.16 27.23
C VAL A 637 -13.09 32.34 28.20
N GLY A 638 -12.00 32.85 28.80
CA GLY A 638 -11.31 34.15 28.67
C GLY A 638 -10.44 34.47 29.91
N GLU A 639 -9.45 35.37 29.77
CA GLU A 639 -8.49 35.86 30.80
C GLU A 639 -7.54 34.79 31.40
N ALA A 640 -6.20 34.84 31.39
CA ALA A 640 -5.15 35.88 31.47
C ALA A 640 -4.48 35.99 32.86
N TRP A 641 -3.28 35.40 33.02
CA TRP A 641 -2.31 35.80 34.06
C TRP A 641 -0.85 35.56 33.64
N GLN A 642 0.13 36.20 34.32
CA GLN A 642 1.55 36.23 33.94
C GLN A 642 2.51 35.53 34.92
N PRO A 643 3.71 35.09 34.47
CA PRO A 643 4.66 34.31 35.28
C PRO A 643 5.72 35.15 36.00
N PRO A 644 6.26 34.61 37.12
CA PRO A 644 7.70 34.72 37.42
C PRO A 644 8.28 33.42 38.07
N THR A 645 9.58 33.09 38.10
CA THR A 645 10.82 33.47 37.37
C THR A 645 11.96 32.51 37.82
N ASN A 646 12.92 32.21 36.94
CA ASN A 646 14.35 31.90 37.20
C ASN A 646 14.83 31.37 38.57
N ARG A 647 15.50 30.18 38.56
CA ARG A 647 16.95 29.95 38.87
C ARG A 647 17.26 28.44 38.87
N SER A 648 18.06 27.90 37.94
CA SER A 648 19.54 27.86 37.89
C SER A 648 20.15 26.59 38.53
N PRO A 649 20.99 25.80 37.82
CA PRO A 649 21.59 24.53 38.29
C PRO A 649 23.00 24.78 38.94
N PRO A 650 23.80 23.77 39.37
CA PRO A 650 24.64 23.00 38.42
C PRO A 650 25.17 21.59 38.87
N THR A 651 25.96 20.95 37.99
CA THR A 651 27.03 19.93 38.24
C THR A 651 26.70 18.51 38.80
N ALA A 652 27.59 17.49 38.68
CA ALA A 652 28.23 16.89 37.48
C ALA A 652 29.25 15.75 37.84
N SER A 653 29.04 14.53 37.30
CA SER A 653 30.09 13.50 37.03
C SER A 653 30.84 12.87 38.24
N PRO A 654 31.75 11.87 38.09
CA PRO A 654 32.08 11.05 36.91
C PRO A 654 32.23 9.51 37.13
N ARG A 655 32.28 8.77 35.99
CA ARG A 655 33.02 7.50 35.67
C ARG A 655 33.29 6.41 36.74
N ALA A 656 33.08 5.14 36.32
CA ALA A 656 34.16 4.13 36.26
C ALA A 656 33.90 2.98 35.24
N THR A 657 34.99 2.51 34.63
CA THR A 657 35.24 1.34 33.74
C THR A 657 34.55 0.02 34.13
N ALA A 658 34.01 -0.84 33.25
CA ALA A 658 34.50 -1.48 32.00
C ALA A 658 35.24 -2.83 32.18
N GLY A 659 34.80 -3.85 31.42
CA GLY A 659 35.36 -5.22 31.36
C GLY A 659 34.73 -6.02 30.20
N SER A 660 35.46 -6.95 29.58
CA SER A 660 35.08 -7.60 28.29
C SER A 660 35.01 -9.14 28.35
N PRO A 661 34.38 -9.82 27.38
CA PRO A 661 33.82 -11.16 27.54
C PRO A 661 34.66 -12.32 26.97
N SER A 662 34.18 -13.55 27.15
CA SER A 662 34.59 -14.76 26.43
C SER A 662 33.36 -15.59 26.01
N ALA A 663 33.52 -16.42 24.96
CA ALA A 663 32.43 -17.10 24.24
C ALA A 663 32.74 -18.63 24.08
N PRO A 664 31.93 -19.48 23.38
CA PRO A 664 31.47 -20.74 23.97
C PRO A 664 31.93 -22.03 23.23
N ALA A 665 31.42 -23.19 23.66
CA ALA A 665 31.65 -24.51 23.06
C ALA A 665 30.32 -25.22 22.68
N PRO A 666 30.30 -26.13 21.68
CA PRO A 666 29.07 -26.72 21.12
C PRO A 666 28.67 -28.08 21.72
N PRO A 667 27.40 -28.53 21.53
CA PRO A 667 26.89 -29.84 21.97
C PRO A 667 26.98 -30.96 20.89
N PRO A 668 26.86 -32.25 21.27
CA PRO A 668 26.90 -33.40 20.35
C PRO A 668 25.52 -33.96 19.93
N VAL A 669 25.54 -34.85 18.93
CA VAL A 669 24.38 -35.56 18.33
C VAL A 669 24.43 -37.08 18.63
N PRO A 670 23.28 -37.76 18.84
CA PRO A 670 23.17 -39.22 18.69
C PRO A 670 22.15 -39.65 17.60
N SER A 671 22.06 -40.96 17.34
CA SER A 671 21.67 -41.55 16.04
C SER A 671 20.42 -42.47 16.04
N SER A 672 20.13 -43.06 14.88
CA SER A 672 18.87 -43.72 14.48
C SER A 672 18.80 -45.25 14.62
N SER A 673 17.58 -45.77 14.82
CA SER A 673 17.05 -47.09 14.41
C SER A 673 15.51 -46.97 14.31
N GLY A 674 14.71 -47.64 13.47
CA GLY A 674 14.60 -49.07 13.16
C GLY A 674 13.42 -49.66 13.97
N ALA A 675 12.35 -50.28 13.44
CA ALA A 675 12.05 -50.73 12.07
C ALA A 675 10.51 -50.84 11.77
N SER A 676 10.17 -51.35 10.58
CA SER A 676 8.84 -51.57 9.94
C SER A 676 8.11 -52.86 10.45
N VAL A 677 6.83 -53.25 10.20
CA VAL A 677 5.55 -52.86 9.49
C VAL A 677 4.55 -54.07 9.69
N PRO A 678 3.19 -54.10 9.42
CA PRO A 678 2.23 -53.16 8.78
C PRO A 678 0.91 -52.86 9.58
N GLY A 679 0.03 -52.01 9.02
CA GLY A 679 -1.31 -52.42 8.53
C GLY A 679 -2.59 -52.31 9.40
N ILE A 680 -3.56 -51.49 8.95
CA ILE A 680 -5.01 -51.78 8.76
C ILE A 680 -5.73 -50.53 8.19
N GLN A 681 -6.80 -50.70 7.39
CA GLN A 681 -7.60 -49.60 6.81
C GLN A 681 -8.95 -49.39 7.53
N ALA A 682 -9.32 -48.14 7.83
CA ALA A 682 -10.69 -47.64 7.95
C ALA A 682 -10.64 -46.10 7.73
N SER A 683 -11.33 -45.46 6.76
CA SER A 683 -12.76 -45.52 6.38
C SER A 683 -13.72 -44.79 7.34
N ALA A 684 -13.44 -43.52 7.65
CA ALA A 684 -14.28 -42.66 8.49
C ALA A 684 -15.51 -42.05 7.78
N ALA A 685 -16.22 -42.85 6.98
CA ALA A 685 -17.41 -42.43 6.21
C ALA A 685 -18.72 -42.87 6.89
N ALA A 686 -18.88 -42.58 8.19
CA ALA A 686 -19.95 -43.17 9.02
C ALA A 686 -20.52 -42.28 10.15
N LEU A 687 -20.28 -40.96 10.13
CA LEU A 687 -20.63 -40.07 11.27
C LEU A 687 -21.52 -38.85 10.96
N VAL A 688 -21.95 -38.67 9.71
CA VAL A 688 -22.84 -37.56 9.30
C VAL A 688 -24.30 -38.01 9.12
N ALA A 689 -24.53 -39.30 8.89
CA ALA A 689 -25.82 -39.87 8.49
C ALA A 689 -26.89 -40.00 9.60
N LEU A 690 -26.69 -39.40 10.79
CA LEU A 690 -27.61 -39.50 11.94
C LEU A 690 -28.15 -38.16 12.48
N ALA A 691 -27.73 -37.02 11.92
CA ALA A 691 -28.10 -35.68 12.42
C ALA A 691 -29.28 -35.02 11.68
N VAL A 692 -29.61 -35.47 10.47
CA VAL A 692 -30.55 -34.77 9.55
C VAL A 692 -32.01 -35.26 9.68
N ALA A 693 -32.25 -36.36 10.42
CA ALA A 693 -33.56 -37.01 10.50
C ALA A 693 -34.49 -36.48 11.63
N MET A 694 -34.22 -35.32 12.22
CA MET A 694 -35.00 -34.75 13.34
C MET A 694 -35.33 -33.25 13.20
N LEU A 695 -35.40 -32.71 11.97
CA LEU A 695 -35.78 -31.31 11.70
C LEU A 695 -36.90 -31.14 10.66
N LEU A 696 -37.77 -32.15 10.52
CA LEU A 696 -38.99 -32.08 9.71
C LEU A 696 -40.19 -32.77 10.42
N TRP A 697 -40.68 -32.15 11.50
CA TRP A 697 -42.07 -32.19 11.96
C TRP A 697 -42.35 -30.97 12.86
#